data_AF-A0A1B8U7F6-F1
#
_entry.id   AF-A0A1B8U7F6-F1
#
_cell.length_a   1.000
_cell.length_b   1.000
_cell.length_c   1.000
_cell.angle_alpha   90.00
_cell.angle_beta   90.00
_cell.angle_gamma   90.00
#
_symmetry.space_group_name_H-M   'P 1'
#
loop_
_entity.id
_entity.type
_entity.pdbx_description
1 polymer ?
#
loop_
_entity_poly.entity_id
_entity_poly.type
_entity_poly.pdbx_seq_one_letter_code
_entity_poly.pdbx_strand_id
1 'polypeptide(L)'
;MKKKILVLLTLVLAAFVSVVSLTNINEAKNEVASLKKIKKKKKTIEEKMLYAKERELYELGFQINPLTGKIPLEEKDQEYKTSINLINTKSKSSAVSRSFTSRGPSNLGGRTRALKLDVSDATGNTIIAGGVSSGVFRTTDGGASWIKVSSNDEIHNVTAIAQDSRPDSQNIWYYATGEWSGNSTSLGSPYRGQGIWKSIDGGLTWSQISITDSDHHVFDSDFDYVNTLEVSPLNGDLFIAATGKIIRYDGSTMSTELEIADDGTGWTDVKIASDGRVFAAVEGTSRAGGITTSATGNGGWSVLAKNGNPSGWSAAGRIVLGVAPSNSNILYALFENGKRSDAASDTYEIEADLWKYDFATTSWTNYSDKLPDESGGDSEGNDPFAIQGGYDLVVSVKPDNENFVVVGGTNPYKIEDITSDVMFSRIGGYVNNLSYGTYSVGGTDHHPDIHQLFFDPQNPGTLYSGTDGGIHKANVAVPSVAWTSLNNNYQTYQYYHVAMDPQSGKDIVLGGAQDNGTTVGGLDYSTSITDKSTMVSMAGGDGVAVGIGRNDGSLRYYLGFQNGTMYQRKSGFLEITPDESSSQFVTYFYLDPDNNESLYYAGQSNLFVTHDAENITSETWTNIGTLSTNEFIRTIATTRGAYNAATSQLFIGGQSGGVFRVSDPQNVTSLSTEAVNITPASATKSSNTIVSDIAIHPTNPDIVLAVYANYGINNIYLTKNATAPSPTWQLVERNLENHSIRSAAITQVGSEITYFVGTARGLYSSTDPASINWTIEGANDLGLAVISSLVYRPSDNKLLIGTHGNGMFETTIEETLSVSSFNDDLKLSIYPNPTANNIFLKSSLINTNDDVTYEIYNLIGKSVKKGQLKDAQINVGNLTAGAYILNVKSNDLKQSVKFIKE
;
A
#
# COMPACT_ATOMS: atom_id res chain seq x y z
N MET A 1 10.01 60.89 1.50
CA MET A 1 10.32 60.20 2.77
C MET A 1 9.48 58.96 3.04
N LYS A 2 8.16 58.95 2.81
CA LYS A 2 7.28 57.81 3.15
C LYS A 2 7.58 56.47 2.45
N LYS A 3 8.05 56.45 1.19
CA LYS A 3 8.41 55.19 0.48
C LYS A 3 9.69 54.52 0.98
N LYS A 4 10.69 55.29 1.46
CA LYS A 4 11.94 54.71 2.00
C LYS A 4 11.75 54.09 3.38
N ILE A 5 10.80 54.61 4.18
CA ILE A 5 10.48 54.09 5.51
C ILE A 5 9.74 52.75 5.41
N LEU A 6 8.85 52.57 4.41
CA LEU A 6 8.10 51.32 4.23
C LEU A 6 9.00 50.15 3.80
N VAL A 7 10.00 50.41 2.94
CA VAL A 7 11.00 49.41 2.51
C VAL A 7 11.92 49.02 3.66
N LEU A 8 12.30 49.97 4.52
CA LEU A 8 13.11 49.67 5.70
C LEU A 8 12.33 48.82 6.72
N LEU A 9 11.04 49.11 6.92
CA LEU A 9 10.16 48.33 7.80
C LEU A 9 9.91 46.90 7.30
N THR A 10 9.80 46.70 5.98
CA THR A 10 9.66 45.35 5.40
C THR A 10 10.95 44.55 5.48
N LEU A 11 12.12 45.18 5.31
CA LEU A 11 13.41 44.51 5.49
C LEU A 11 13.69 44.14 6.95
N VAL A 12 13.31 45.01 7.90
CA VAL A 12 13.42 44.71 9.33
C VAL A 12 12.46 43.61 9.76
N LEU A 13 11.23 43.60 9.23
CA LEU A 13 10.27 42.53 9.51
C LEU A 13 10.71 41.19 8.89
N ALA A 14 11.24 41.21 7.66
CA ALA A 14 11.80 40.02 7.03
C ALA A 14 13.00 39.48 7.81
N ALA A 15 13.95 40.35 8.21
CA ALA A 15 15.09 39.94 9.04
C ALA A 15 14.65 39.40 10.41
N PHE A 16 13.62 39.98 11.03
CA PHE A 16 13.08 39.50 12.30
C PHE A 16 12.40 38.13 12.15
N VAL A 17 11.63 37.91 11.09
CA VAL A 17 11.02 36.61 10.78
C VAL A 17 12.08 35.56 10.46
N SER A 18 13.16 35.91 9.75
CA SER A 18 14.29 35.02 9.48
C SER A 18 15.03 34.62 10.75
N VAL A 19 15.28 35.58 11.66
CA VAL A 19 15.98 35.32 12.93
C VAL A 19 15.12 34.47 13.86
N VAL A 20 13.81 34.75 13.97
CA VAL A 20 12.87 33.92 14.76
C VAL A 20 12.75 32.51 14.19
N SER A 21 12.73 32.36 12.86
CA SER A 21 12.71 31.04 12.21
C SER A 21 14.02 30.28 12.45
N LEU A 22 15.17 30.94 12.40
CA LEU A 22 16.48 30.34 12.68
C LEU A 22 16.66 29.96 14.15
N THR A 23 16.12 30.74 15.10
CA THR A 23 16.13 30.39 16.53
C THR A 23 15.19 29.22 16.82
N ASN A 24 14.01 29.16 16.22
CA ASN A 24 13.08 28.03 16.39
C ASN A 24 13.64 26.72 15.79
N ILE A 25 14.38 26.81 14.68
CA ILE A 25 15.06 25.65 14.07
C ILE A 25 16.23 25.16 14.96
N ASN A 26 16.96 26.07 15.61
CA ASN A 26 18.05 25.69 16.52
C ASN A 26 17.55 25.20 17.89
N GLU A 27 16.41 25.69 18.39
CA GLU A 27 15.75 25.13 19.57
C GLU A 27 15.20 23.73 19.31
N ALA A 28 14.57 23.49 18.15
CA ALA A 28 14.15 22.15 17.73
C ALA A 28 15.32 21.16 17.57
N LYS A 29 16.49 21.61 17.11
CA LYS A 29 17.71 20.78 17.06
C LYS A 29 18.32 20.49 18.43
N ASN A 30 18.19 21.40 19.40
CA ASN A 30 18.73 21.22 20.75
C ASN A 30 17.79 20.44 21.68
N GLU A 31 16.48 20.42 21.44
CA GLU A 31 15.54 19.57 22.18
C GLU A 31 15.70 18.08 21.87
N VAL A 32 16.05 17.71 20.63
CA VAL A 32 16.40 16.32 20.25
C VAL A 32 17.67 15.83 20.97
N ALA A 33 18.59 16.74 21.32
CA ALA A 33 19.88 16.40 21.91
C ALA A 33 19.85 16.17 23.44
N SER A 34 18.75 16.46 24.14
CA SER A 34 18.69 16.41 25.62
C SER A 34 17.80 15.31 26.20
N LEU A 35 17.55 14.24 25.44
CA LEU A 35 16.94 13.02 25.95
C LEU A 35 17.79 12.43 27.09
N LYS A 36 17.32 12.57 28.33
CA LYS A 36 17.85 11.79 29.45
C LYS A 36 17.70 10.31 29.10
N LYS A 37 18.82 9.61 28.94
CA LYS A 37 18.89 8.15 28.86
C LYS A 37 18.20 7.54 30.08
N ILE A 38 16.93 7.16 29.94
CA ILE A 38 16.31 6.16 30.81
C ILE A 38 17.02 4.85 30.49
N LYS A 39 17.69 4.25 31.48
CA LYS A 39 18.31 2.93 31.33
C LYS A 39 17.21 1.88 31.14
N LYS A 40 16.74 1.69 29.90
CA LYS A 40 15.99 0.49 29.51
C LYS A 40 16.90 -0.72 29.74
N LYS A 41 16.34 -1.76 30.36
CA LYS A 41 16.98 -3.07 30.53
C LYS A 41 17.49 -3.54 29.15
N LYS A 42 18.77 -3.91 29.04
CA LYS A 42 19.35 -4.42 27.77
C LYS A 42 18.52 -5.64 27.34
N LYS A 43 17.76 -5.50 26.25
CA LYS A 43 17.11 -6.62 25.54
C LYS A 43 18.19 -7.58 25.02
N THR A 44 17.92 -8.87 25.08
CA THR A 44 18.76 -9.96 24.57
C THR A 44 18.86 -9.91 23.03
N ILE A 45 19.82 -10.63 22.46
CA ILE A 45 20.08 -10.68 21.01
C ILE A 45 18.86 -11.24 20.24
N GLU A 46 18.15 -12.21 20.83
CA GLU A 46 16.91 -12.80 20.27
C GLU A 46 15.72 -11.84 20.31
N GLU A 47 15.66 -10.91 21.28
CA GLU A 47 14.62 -9.88 21.40
C GLU A 47 14.85 -8.68 20.47
N LYS A 48 16.00 -8.60 19.78
CA LYS A 48 16.40 -7.48 18.91
C LYS A 48 16.39 -7.81 17.42
N MET A 49 16.57 -9.07 17.02
CA MET A 49 16.29 -9.58 15.66
C MET A 49 14.77 -9.56 15.30
N LEU A 50 13.99 -8.78 16.05
CA LEU A 50 12.58 -8.96 16.25
C LEU A 50 11.77 -7.93 15.45
N TYR A 51 12.33 -6.79 15.02
CA TYR A 51 11.55 -5.73 14.34
C TYR A 51 11.02 -6.12 12.96
N ALA A 52 11.89 -6.54 12.02
CA ALA A 52 11.46 -7.06 10.73
C ALA A 52 10.54 -8.28 10.92
N LYS A 53 10.91 -9.16 11.85
CA LYS A 53 10.15 -10.37 12.22
C LYS A 53 8.80 -10.08 12.88
N GLU A 54 8.61 -8.97 13.60
CA GLU A 54 7.35 -8.62 14.28
C GLU A 54 6.35 -8.03 13.31
N ARG A 55 6.80 -7.19 12.36
CA ARG A 55 5.98 -6.75 11.22
C ARG A 55 5.50 -7.95 10.42
N GLU A 56 6.45 -8.82 10.11
CA GLU A 56 6.24 -10.09 9.43
C GLU A 56 5.21 -10.99 10.14
N LEU A 57 5.36 -11.18 11.46
CA LEU A 57 4.43 -11.95 12.27
C LEU A 57 3.04 -11.29 12.36
N TYR A 58 2.99 -9.96 12.41
CA TYR A 58 1.74 -9.21 12.40
C TYR A 58 0.96 -9.53 11.11
N GLU A 59 1.57 -9.30 9.95
CA GLU A 59 0.93 -9.53 8.65
C GLU A 59 0.67 -11.01 8.35
N LEU A 60 1.53 -11.92 8.82
CA LEU A 60 1.30 -13.36 8.74
C LEU A 60 0.03 -13.75 9.51
N GLY A 61 -0.18 -13.18 10.70
CA GLY A 61 -1.34 -13.47 11.54
C GLY A 61 -2.66 -13.27 10.80
N PHE A 62 -2.71 -12.31 9.88
CA PHE A 62 -3.84 -11.99 9.02
C PHE A 62 -4.04 -12.95 7.84
N GLN A 63 -3.10 -13.87 7.58
CA GLN A 63 -3.11 -14.74 6.40
C GLN A 63 -3.24 -16.23 6.72
N ILE A 64 -2.89 -16.63 7.94
CA ILE A 64 -2.95 -18.03 8.33
C ILE A 64 -4.36 -18.47 8.67
N ASN A 65 -4.61 -19.76 8.49
CA ASN A 65 -5.67 -20.47 9.19
C ASN A 65 -5.18 -20.75 10.63
N PRO A 66 -5.86 -20.23 11.67
CA PRO A 66 -5.40 -20.30 13.04
C PRO A 66 -5.53 -21.70 13.66
N LEU A 67 -6.21 -22.64 12.99
CA LEU A 67 -6.29 -24.04 13.39
C LEU A 67 -5.09 -24.85 12.88
N THR A 68 -4.53 -24.48 11.72
CA THR A 68 -3.42 -25.21 11.10
C THR A 68 -2.08 -24.49 11.26
N GLY A 69 -2.09 -23.19 11.56
CA GLY A 69 -0.90 -22.33 11.57
C GLY A 69 -0.29 -22.11 10.19
N LYS A 70 -1.00 -22.51 9.11
CA LYS A 70 -0.55 -22.42 7.73
C LYS A 70 -1.46 -21.51 6.93
N ILE A 71 -0.93 -21.01 5.83
CA ILE A 71 -1.71 -20.21 4.88
C ILE A 71 -2.52 -21.15 4.01
N PRO A 72 -3.85 -21.00 3.97
CA PRO A 72 -4.72 -21.91 3.27
C PRO A 72 -4.90 -21.43 1.82
N LEU A 73 -4.14 -22.07 0.93
CA LEU A 73 -3.93 -21.60 -0.43
C LEU A 73 -5.15 -21.78 -1.32
N GLU A 74 -5.90 -22.86 -1.11
CA GLU A 74 -7.16 -23.12 -1.80
C GLU A 74 -8.21 -22.04 -1.49
N GLU A 75 -8.37 -21.65 -0.23
CA GLU A 75 -9.30 -20.61 0.19
C GLU A 75 -8.90 -19.23 -0.39
N LYS A 76 -7.60 -18.92 -0.45
CA LYS A 76 -7.11 -17.69 -1.10
C LYS A 76 -7.41 -17.68 -2.61
N ASP A 77 -7.32 -18.82 -3.28
CA ASP A 77 -7.71 -18.96 -4.70
C ASP A 77 -9.22 -18.82 -4.90
N GLN A 78 -10.03 -19.42 -4.03
CA GLN A 78 -11.49 -19.25 -4.08
C GLN A 78 -11.92 -17.81 -3.81
N GLU A 79 -11.25 -17.12 -2.87
CA GLU A 79 -11.42 -15.69 -2.62
C GLU A 79 -11.18 -14.90 -3.91
N TYR A 80 -10.07 -15.15 -4.62
CA TYR A 80 -9.75 -14.49 -5.89
C TYR A 80 -10.85 -14.70 -6.93
N LYS A 81 -11.17 -15.96 -7.22
CA LYS A 81 -12.14 -16.35 -8.26
C LYS A 81 -13.50 -15.72 -7.97
N THR A 82 -13.91 -15.71 -6.70
CA THR A 82 -15.17 -15.09 -6.28
C THR A 82 -15.15 -13.59 -6.51
N SER A 83 -14.09 -12.88 -6.12
CA SER A 83 -13.95 -11.44 -6.33
C SER A 83 -13.99 -11.06 -7.82
N ILE A 84 -13.25 -11.79 -8.67
CA ILE A 84 -13.24 -11.58 -10.13
C ILE A 84 -14.62 -11.83 -10.75
N ASN A 85 -15.29 -12.90 -10.35
CA ASN A 85 -16.64 -13.19 -10.82
C ASN A 85 -17.64 -12.07 -10.46
N LEU A 86 -17.52 -11.48 -9.26
CA LEU A 86 -18.35 -10.37 -8.83
C LEU A 86 -18.06 -9.08 -9.63
N ILE A 87 -16.79 -8.77 -9.91
CA ILE A 87 -16.40 -7.65 -10.79
C ILE A 87 -17.03 -7.84 -12.17
N ASN A 88 -16.82 -9.01 -12.79
CA ASN A 88 -17.32 -9.32 -14.13
C ASN A 88 -18.85 -9.26 -14.22
N THR A 89 -19.54 -9.68 -13.15
CA THR A 89 -21.00 -9.62 -13.08
C THR A 89 -21.49 -8.17 -12.91
N LYS A 90 -20.82 -7.37 -12.07
CA LYS A 90 -21.17 -5.96 -11.85
C LYS A 90 -20.95 -5.13 -13.11
N SER A 91 -19.85 -5.33 -13.83
CA SER A 91 -19.54 -4.65 -15.10
C SER A 91 -20.57 -4.92 -16.20
N LYS A 92 -21.29 -6.05 -16.14
CA LYS A 92 -22.39 -6.39 -17.05
C LYS A 92 -23.74 -5.81 -16.63
N SER A 93 -23.85 -5.31 -15.40
CA SER A 93 -25.10 -4.75 -14.86
C SER A 93 -25.20 -3.24 -15.14
N SER A 94 -26.39 -2.74 -15.45
CA SER A 94 -26.65 -1.30 -15.57
C SER A 94 -26.93 -0.62 -14.21
N ALA A 95 -26.51 -1.24 -13.10
CA ALA A 95 -26.72 -0.70 -11.76
C ALA A 95 -25.90 0.57 -11.57
N VAL A 96 -26.49 1.60 -10.96
CA VAL A 96 -25.78 2.82 -10.57
C VAL A 96 -24.74 2.43 -9.52
N SER A 97 -23.45 2.62 -9.82
CA SER A 97 -22.37 2.41 -8.85
C SER A 97 -22.19 3.66 -7.99
N ARG A 98 -21.88 3.46 -6.71
CA ARG A 98 -21.37 4.54 -5.85
C ARG A 98 -20.07 5.08 -6.43
N SER A 99 -19.88 6.40 -6.31
CA SER A 99 -18.63 7.07 -6.70
C SER A 99 -17.66 7.07 -5.53
N PHE A 100 -16.41 6.75 -5.79
CA PHE A 100 -15.31 6.85 -4.83
C PHE A 100 -14.34 7.92 -5.29
N THR A 101 -14.02 8.86 -4.41
CA THR A 101 -13.10 9.95 -4.70
C THR A 101 -11.78 9.68 -3.97
N SER A 102 -10.66 9.68 -4.70
CA SER A 102 -9.34 9.58 -4.06
C SER A 102 -9.14 10.72 -3.07
N ARG A 103 -8.72 10.37 -1.87
CA ARG A 103 -8.25 11.28 -0.81
C ARG A 103 -6.73 11.30 -0.74
N GLY A 104 -6.05 10.63 -1.67
CA GLY A 104 -4.61 10.69 -1.84
C GLY A 104 -3.83 9.61 -1.09
N PRO A 105 -2.50 9.80 -0.98
CA PRO A 105 -1.76 10.96 -1.43
C PRO A 105 -1.57 10.95 -2.95
N SER A 106 -1.84 12.08 -3.61
CA SER A 106 -1.55 12.28 -5.04
C SER A 106 -0.17 12.89 -5.29
N ASN A 107 0.58 13.21 -4.24
CA ASN A 107 1.87 13.92 -4.33
C ASN A 107 2.99 13.20 -3.57
N LEU A 108 2.69 12.07 -2.94
CA LEU A 108 3.64 11.23 -2.21
C LEU A 108 3.53 9.81 -2.77
N GLY A 109 4.67 9.17 -2.97
CA GLY A 109 4.76 7.80 -3.47
C GLY A 109 5.20 6.87 -2.36
N GLY A 110 4.82 5.60 -2.48
CA GLY A 110 5.31 4.50 -1.68
C GLY A 110 6.27 3.58 -2.46
N ARG A 111 6.49 2.39 -1.91
CA ARG A 111 7.56 1.48 -2.31
C ARG A 111 7.61 1.12 -3.80
N THR A 112 8.76 1.42 -4.41
CA THR A 112 9.02 1.26 -5.85
C THR A 112 10.33 0.52 -6.10
N ARG A 113 10.24 -0.64 -6.77
CA ARG A 113 11.41 -1.47 -7.12
C ARG A 113 11.67 -1.56 -8.63
N ALA A 114 10.62 -1.48 -9.43
CA ALA A 114 10.71 -1.49 -10.88
C ALA A 114 10.63 -0.05 -11.41
N LEU A 115 11.67 0.40 -12.11
CA LEU A 115 11.72 1.73 -12.72
C LEU A 115 12.70 1.76 -13.88
N LYS A 116 12.26 2.24 -15.06
CA LYS A 116 13.09 2.40 -16.27
C LYS A 116 12.61 3.57 -17.13
N LEU A 117 13.55 4.25 -17.78
CA LEU A 117 13.30 5.22 -18.86
C LEU A 117 13.07 4.51 -20.19
N ASP A 118 12.20 5.07 -21.02
CA ASP A 118 12.04 4.64 -22.41
C ASP A 118 13.22 5.13 -23.27
N VAL A 119 14.05 4.21 -23.74
CA VAL A 119 15.24 4.55 -24.55
C VAL A 119 14.90 5.15 -25.92
N SER A 120 13.66 4.98 -26.40
CA SER A 120 13.18 5.57 -27.65
C SER A 120 12.80 7.04 -27.52
N ASP A 121 12.51 7.48 -26.28
CA ASP A 121 12.16 8.86 -25.99
C ASP A 121 13.42 9.71 -25.75
N ALA A 122 13.83 10.45 -26.77
CA ALA A 122 14.98 11.35 -26.73
C ALA A 122 14.86 12.51 -25.70
N THR A 123 13.68 12.70 -25.10
CA THR A 123 13.45 13.73 -24.09
C THR A 123 13.63 13.22 -22.66
N GLY A 124 13.69 11.89 -22.47
CA GLY A 124 13.74 11.28 -21.14
C GLY A 124 12.47 11.48 -20.31
N ASN A 125 11.33 11.80 -20.93
CA ASN A 125 10.08 12.07 -20.23
C ASN A 125 9.18 10.82 -20.07
N THR A 126 9.39 9.81 -20.90
CA THR A 126 8.62 8.57 -20.83
C THR A 126 9.29 7.60 -19.87
N ILE A 127 8.57 7.26 -18.80
CA ILE A 127 9.06 6.40 -17.72
C ILE A 127 7.98 5.39 -17.39
N ILE A 128 8.38 4.15 -17.11
CA ILE A 128 7.50 3.12 -16.56
C ILE A 128 8.02 2.71 -15.20
N ALA A 129 7.12 2.64 -14.23
CA ALA A 129 7.40 2.28 -12.84
C ALA A 129 6.43 1.21 -12.33
N GLY A 130 6.89 0.39 -11.40
CA GLY A 130 6.09 -0.62 -10.73
C GLY A 130 6.18 -0.47 -9.21
N GLY A 131 5.02 -0.30 -8.57
CA GLY A 131 4.89 -0.33 -7.12
C GLY A 131 4.73 -1.76 -6.64
N VAL A 132 5.32 -2.09 -5.49
CA VAL A 132 5.32 -3.48 -4.96
C VAL A 132 3.95 -3.92 -4.41
N SER A 133 2.98 -3.01 -4.33
CA SER A 133 1.60 -3.31 -3.93
C SER A 133 0.55 -2.61 -4.78
N SER A 134 0.94 -2.04 -5.93
CA SER A 134 0.13 -1.03 -6.62
C SER A 134 0.07 -1.20 -8.14
N GLY A 135 0.86 -2.12 -8.73
CA GLY A 135 0.87 -2.39 -10.16
C GLY A 135 1.81 -1.47 -10.94
N VAL A 136 1.57 -1.35 -12.24
CA VAL A 136 2.42 -0.65 -13.21
C VAL A 136 1.83 0.72 -13.57
N PHE A 137 2.69 1.73 -13.59
CA PHE A 137 2.38 3.11 -13.93
C PHE A 137 3.27 3.61 -15.06
N ARG A 138 2.75 4.52 -15.88
CA ARG A 138 3.45 5.15 -16.99
C ARG A 138 3.27 6.66 -16.96
N THR A 139 4.32 7.39 -17.27
CA THR A 139 4.32 8.83 -17.51
C THR A 139 4.92 9.12 -18.89
N THR A 140 4.57 10.26 -19.48
CA THR A 140 5.17 10.82 -20.71
C THR A 140 5.57 12.28 -20.55
N ASP A 141 5.53 12.79 -19.31
CA ASP A 141 5.81 14.19 -18.98
C ASP A 141 6.94 14.32 -17.94
N GLY A 142 7.77 13.28 -17.82
CA GLY A 142 8.96 13.28 -16.96
C GLY A 142 8.63 13.14 -15.48
N GLY A 143 7.48 12.56 -15.15
CA GLY A 143 6.99 12.34 -13.79
C GLY A 143 6.17 13.51 -13.23
N ALA A 144 5.69 14.42 -14.08
CA ALA A 144 4.74 15.45 -13.65
C ALA A 144 3.34 14.85 -13.39
N SER A 145 3.00 13.76 -14.05
CA SER A 145 1.85 12.92 -13.73
C SER A 145 2.04 11.47 -14.16
N TRP A 146 1.47 10.54 -13.39
CA TRP A 146 1.45 9.12 -13.70
C TRP A 146 0.05 8.60 -13.97
N ILE A 147 -0.04 7.62 -14.86
CA ILE A 147 -1.26 6.87 -15.17
C ILE A 147 -0.99 5.40 -14.88
N LYS A 148 -1.87 4.75 -14.11
CA LYS A 148 -1.82 3.30 -13.92
C LYS A 148 -2.19 2.59 -15.24
N VAL A 149 -1.33 1.66 -15.69
CA VAL A 149 -1.47 0.93 -16.97
C VAL A 149 -1.65 -0.58 -16.78
N SER A 150 -1.40 -1.13 -15.58
CA SER A 150 -1.82 -2.48 -15.20
C SER A 150 -3.29 -2.51 -14.79
N SER A 151 -3.97 -3.64 -14.98
CA SER A 151 -5.38 -3.76 -14.61
C SER A 151 -5.59 -3.82 -13.09
N ASN A 152 -6.72 -3.33 -12.59
CA ASN A 152 -7.05 -3.29 -11.15
C ASN A 152 -7.45 -4.67 -10.57
N ASP A 153 -7.64 -5.67 -11.43
CA ASP A 153 -8.02 -7.04 -11.09
C ASP A 153 -6.87 -8.07 -11.23
N GLU A 154 -5.69 -7.61 -11.61
CA GLU A 154 -4.45 -8.39 -11.68
C GLU A 154 -3.63 -8.30 -10.38
N ILE A 155 -2.58 -9.14 -10.28
CA ILE A 155 -1.60 -9.05 -9.20
C ILE A 155 -0.73 -7.80 -9.35
N HIS A 156 -0.49 -7.09 -8.23
CA HIS A 156 0.13 -5.75 -8.21
C HIS A 156 1.53 -5.69 -7.60
N ASN A 157 2.17 -6.83 -7.27
CA ASN A 157 3.50 -6.86 -6.66
C ASN A 157 4.65 -6.83 -7.67
N VAL A 158 4.78 -5.72 -8.39
CA VAL A 158 5.78 -5.54 -9.45
C VAL A 158 7.17 -5.34 -8.85
N THR A 159 8.15 -6.12 -9.32
CA THR A 159 9.52 -6.15 -8.76
C THR A 159 10.62 -5.89 -9.78
N ALA A 160 10.39 -6.20 -11.05
CA ALA A 160 11.37 -5.99 -12.11
C ALA A 160 10.72 -5.48 -13.40
N ILE A 161 11.47 -4.70 -14.19
CA ILE A 161 11.04 -4.19 -15.49
C ILE A 161 12.23 -4.05 -16.43
N ALA A 162 12.03 -4.40 -17.71
CA ALA A 162 13.02 -4.27 -18.77
C ALA A 162 12.37 -3.86 -20.10
N GLN A 163 13.15 -3.16 -20.92
CA GLN A 163 12.79 -2.77 -22.28
C GLN A 163 13.75 -3.44 -23.26
N ASP A 164 13.25 -3.82 -24.43
CA ASP A 164 14.12 -4.18 -25.56
C ASP A 164 14.78 -2.92 -26.12
N SER A 165 16.11 -2.85 -26.07
CA SER A 165 16.85 -1.65 -26.47
C SER A 165 17.09 -1.53 -27.98
N ARG A 166 16.79 -2.57 -28.77
CA ARG A 166 17.06 -2.59 -30.21
C ARG A 166 16.19 -1.58 -30.95
N PRO A 167 16.72 -0.77 -31.89
CA PRO A 167 15.99 0.34 -32.51
C PRO A 167 14.59 0.03 -33.04
N ASP A 168 14.37 -1.15 -33.61
CA ASP A 168 13.08 -1.56 -34.19
C ASP A 168 12.18 -2.35 -33.22
N SER A 169 12.53 -2.41 -31.93
CA SER A 169 11.83 -3.20 -30.91
C SER A 169 11.60 -2.46 -29.59
N GLN A 170 11.90 -1.16 -29.53
CA GLN A 170 11.80 -0.34 -28.31
C GLN A 170 10.36 -0.20 -27.77
N ASN A 171 9.34 -0.56 -28.55
CA ASN A 171 7.97 -0.69 -28.08
C ASN A 171 7.72 -1.95 -27.22
N ILE A 172 8.68 -2.87 -27.15
CA ILE A 172 8.57 -4.12 -26.39
C ILE A 172 9.12 -3.92 -24.98
N TRP A 173 8.26 -4.23 -24.00
CA TRP A 173 8.59 -4.14 -22.58
C TRP A 173 8.16 -5.40 -21.85
N TYR A 174 8.82 -5.66 -20.72
CA TYR A 174 8.53 -6.77 -19.82
C TYR A 174 8.50 -6.27 -18.38
N TYR A 175 7.54 -6.71 -17.59
CA TYR A 175 7.61 -6.61 -16.13
C TYR A 175 7.39 -7.97 -15.49
N ALA A 176 7.94 -8.15 -14.30
CA ALA A 176 7.71 -9.34 -13.49
C ALA A 176 7.17 -8.97 -12.12
N THR A 177 6.56 -9.96 -11.50
CA THR A 177 5.97 -9.86 -10.17
C THR A 177 6.64 -10.80 -9.20
N GLY A 178 6.43 -10.56 -7.91
CA GLY A 178 6.89 -11.44 -6.85
C GLY A 178 8.19 -10.98 -6.19
N GLU A 179 8.15 -10.88 -4.86
CA GLU A 179 9.25 -10.39 -4.02
C GLU A 179 9.70 -11.48 -3.04
N TRP A 180 10.94 -11.94 -3.17
CA TRP A 180 11.53 -13.00 -2.34
C TRP A 180 11.66 -12.62 -0.86
N SER A 181 12.17 -11.41 -0.56
CA SER A 181 12.38 -10.91 0.81
C SER A 181 12.10 -9.42 0.89
N GLY A 182 11.74 -8.93 2.08
CA GLY A 182 11.43 -7.52 2.32
C GLY A 182 9.96 -7.15 2.14
N ASN A 183 9.17 -8.06 1.58
CA ASN A 183 7.72 -7.93 1.58
C ASN A 183 7.20 -7.88 3.03
N SER A 184 6.00 -7.35 3.23
CA SER A 184 5.41 -7.17 4.57
C SER A 184 5.26 -8.48 5.37
N THR A 185 5.63 -9.65 4.83
CA THR A 185 5.16 -10.98 5.26
C THR A 185 6.20 -12.13 5.17
N SER A 186 7.51 -11.97 5.40
CA SER A 186 8.35 -13.16 5.68
C SER A 186 7.99 -13.81 7.04
N LEU A 187 8.40 -15.07 7.27
CA LEU A 187 7.80 -16.07 8.19
C LEU A 187 6.40 -16.57 7.82
N GLY A 188 6.09 -16.75 6.54
CA GLY A 188 5.14 -17.81 6.15
C GLY A 188 4.20 -17.52 4.99
N SER A 189 4.08 -16.27 4.51
CA SER A 189 3.49 -15.95 3.20
C SER A 189 4.41 -15.07 2.39
N PRO A 190 5.13 -15.59 1.42
CA PRO A 190 5.82 -14.71 0.50
C PRO A 190 4.80 -14.03 -0.44
N TYR A 191 5.03 -12.76 -0.82
CA TYR A 191 4.31 -12.09 -1.91
C TYR A 191 4.78 -12.71 -3.23
N ARG A 192 4.24 -13.88 -3.58
CA ARG A 192 4.53 -14.53 -4.86
C ARG A 192 3.93 -13.74 -6.00
N GLY A 193 4.64 -13.71 -7.11
CA GLY A 193 4.18 -13.18 -8.37
C GLY A 193 3.29 -14.17 -9.11
N GLN A 194 2.79 -13.72 -10.25
CA GLN A 194 2.15 -14.53 -11.29
C GLN A 194 3.01 -14.49 -12.56
N GLY A 195 4.31 -14.63 -12.42
CA GLY A 195 5.25 -14.62 -13.54
C GLY A 195 5.52 -13.26 -14.18
N ILE A 196 5.45 -13.21 -15.51
CA ILE A 196 5.98 -12.13 -16.34
C ILE A 196 4.96 -11.68 -17.38
N TRP A 197 4.85 -10.37 -17.57
CA TRP A 197 3.97 -9.74 -18.56
C TRP A 197 4.79 -9.05 -19.63
N LYS A 198 4.22 -8.99 -20.82
CA LYS A 198 4.79 -8.37 -22.01
C LYS A 198 3.85 -7.30 -22.55
N SER A 199 4.44 -6.15 -22.89
CA SER A 199 3.82 -5.13 -23.72
C SER A 199 4.50 -5.10 -25.10
N ILE A 200 3.73 -4.75 -26.12
CA ILE A 200 4.19 -4.53 -27.50
C ILE A 200 3.83 -3.13 -28.01
N ASP A 201 3.38 -2.24 -27.13
CA ASP A 201 2.86 -0.91 -27.47
C ASP A 201 3.45 0.19 -26.57
N GLY A 202 4.67 -0.02 -26.07
CA GLY A 202 5.37 0.96 -25.24
C GLY A 202 4.84 1.04 -23.81
N GLY A 203 4.31 -0.06 -23.28
CA GLY A 203 3.80 -0.18 -21.92
C GLY A 203 2.40 0.37 -21.72
N LEU A 204 1.60 0.54 -22.79
CA LEU A 204 0.22 0.99 -22.69
C LEU A 204 -0.73 -0.15 -22.32
N THR A 205 -0.50 -1.34 -22.88
CA THR A 205 -1.21 -2.57 -22.55
C THR A 205 -0.25 -3.72 -22.29
N TRP A 206 -0.68 -4.67 -21.46
CA TRP A 206 0.14 -5.77 -20.99
C TRP A 206 -0.61 -7.10 -21.14
N SER A 207 0.15 -8.15 -21.43
CA SER A 207 -0.36 -9.53 -21.54
C SER A 207 0.62 -10.48 -20.87
N GLN A 208 0.10 -11.38 -20.05
CA GLN A 208 0.94 -12.36 -19.35
C GLN A 208 1.59 -13.33 -20.36
N ILE A 209 2.86 -13.64 -20.15
CA ILE A 209 3.56 -14.69 -20.89
C ILE A 209 3.10 -16.03 -20.32
N SER A 210 2.22 -16.72 -21.03
CA SER A 210 1.55 -17.95 -20.54
C SER A 210 2.45 -19.04 -19.95
N ILE A 211 3.69 -19.22 -20.44
CA ILE A 211 4.63 -20.22 -19.89
C ILE A 211 5.24 -19.80 -18.54
N THR A 212 5.06 -18.54 -18.13
CA THR A 212 5.49 -18.02 -16.82
C THR A 212 4.37 -17.97 -15.80
N ASP A 213 3.13 -18.26 -16.21
CA ASP A 213 1.99 -18.28 -15.29
C ASP A 213 2.26 -19.26 -14.14
N SER A 214 1.97 -18.81 -12.94
CA SER A 214 2.23 -19.54 -11.69
C SER A 214 1.08 -19.34 -10.73
N ASP A 215 0.87 -20.29 -9.83
CA ASP A 215 -0.11 -20.14 -8.77
C ASP A 215 0.55 -19.39 -7.60
N HIS A 216 0.31 -18.08 -7.54
CA HIS A 216 0.87 -17.20 -6.50
C HIS A 216 0.48 -17.60 -5.05
N HIS A 217 -0.39 -18.59 -4.86
CA HIS A 217 -0.71 -19.12 -3.55
C HIS A 217 0.33 -20.16 -3.09
N VAL A 218 0.78 -21.08 -3.97
CA VAL A 218 1.82 -22.09 -3.68
C VAL A 218 3.17 -21.64 -4.21
N PHE A 219 4.28 -22.20 -3.70
CA PHE A 219 5.53 -22.08 -4.45
C PHE A 219 5.56 -23.22 -5.46
N ASP A 220 5.15 -22.95 -6.69
CA ASP A 220 5.06 -23.93 -7.77
C ASP A 220 5.95 -23.62 -8.97
N SER A 221 6.51 -22.41 -8.99
CA SER A 221 7.26 -21.89 -10.11
C SER A 221 8.43 -21.05 -9.66
N ASP A 222 9.54 -21.14 -10.39
CA ASP A 222 10.68 -20.23 -10.20
C ASP A 222 10.25 -18.77 -10.47
N PHE A 223 9.21 -18.56 -11.28
CA PHE A 223 8.67 -17.24 -11.62
C PHE A 223 7.77 -16.63 -10.53
N ASP A 224 7.57 -17.34 -9.41
CA ASP A 224 6.92 -16.76 -8.23
C ASP A 224 7.75 -15.63 -7.61
N TYR A 225 9.05 -15.59 -7.87
CA TYR A 225 9.89 -14.44 -7.55
C TYR A 225 10.87 -14.17 -8.67
N VAL A 226 10.84 -12.93 -9.14
CA VAL A 226 11.76 -12.44 -10.14
C VAL A 226 12.47 -11.22 -9.58
N ASN A 227 13.80 -11.32 -9.48
CA ASN A 227 14.64 -10.30 -8.90
C ASN A 227 15.04 -9.24 -9.93
N THR A 228 15.29 -9.66 -11.18
CA THR A 228 15.76 -8.78 -12.25
C THR A 228 15.38 -9.35 -13.62
N LEU A 229 15.11 -8.44 -14.56
CA LEU A 229 14.91 -8.71 -15.97
C LEU A 229 15.94 -7.91 -16.78
N GLU A 230 16.54 -8.52 -17.80
CA GLU A 230 17.41 -7.85 -18.76
C GLU A 230 17.11 -8.36 -20.18
N VAL A 231 17.11 -7.46 -21.17
CA VAL A 231 16.91 -7.85 -22.58
C VAL A 231 18.22 -7.71 -23.32
N SER A 232 18.62 -8.78 -24.00
CA SER A 232 19.85 -8.80 -24.79
C SER A 232 19.80 -7.77 -25.93
N PRO A 233 20.77 -6.84 -26.00
CA PRO A 233 20.80 -5.82 -27.06
C PRO A 233 21.14 -6.41 -28.44
N LEU A 234 21.60 -7.67 -28.51
CA LEU A 234 22.00 -8.31 -29.76
C LEU A 234 20.84 -9.01 -30.47
N ASN A 235 19.99 -9.70 -29.71
CA ASN A 235 18.97 -10.59 -30.28
C ASN A 235 17.57 -10.41 -29.68
N GLY A 236 17.42 -9.63 -28.60
CA GLY A 236 16.14 -9.41 -27.93
C GLY A 236 15.70 -10.54 -26.99
N ASP A 237 16.57 -11.51 -26.73
CA ASP A 237 16.28 -12.55 -25.74
C ASP A 237 16.13 -11.90 -24.36
N LEU A 238 15.07 -12.27 -23.63
CA LEU A 238 14.84 -11.83 -22.26
C LEU A 238 15.54 -12.79 -21.29
N PHE A 239 16.45 -12.27 -20.47
CA PHE A 239 17.06 -12.97 -19.36
C PHE A 239 16.33 -12.63 -18.06
N ILE A 240 16.05 -13.66 -17.28
CA ILE A 240 15.20 -13.62 -16.09
C ILE A 240 16.03 -14.17 -14.94
N ALA A 241 16.31 -13.32 -13.95
CA ALA A 241 16.87 -13.73 -12.67
C ALA A 241 15.72 -14.11 -11.73
N ALA A 242 15.29 -15.36 -11.84
CA ALA A 242 14.28 -15.98 -10.98
C ALA A 242 14.94 -16.56 -9.71
N THR A 243 14.17 -16.85 -8.67
CA THR A 243 14.74 -17.51 -7.47
C THR A 243 15.52 -18.75 -7.88
N GLY A 244 16.81 -18.76 -7.49
CA GLY A 244 17.76 -19.83 -7.75
C GLY A 244 18.12 -20.15 -9.22
N LYS A 245 17.59 -19.42 -10.21
CA LYS A 245 17.80 -19.71 -11.64
C LYS A 245 17.99 -18.48 -12.51
N ILE A 246 18.79 -18.66 -13.56
CA ILE A 246 18.83 -17.75 -14.70
C ILE A 246 18.17 -18.43 -15.89
N ILE A 247 17.08 -17.83 -16.35
CA ILE A 247 16.24 -18.38 -17.44
C ILE A 247 16.29 -17.40 -18.60
N ARG A 248 16.43 -17.93 -19.82
CA ARG A 248 16.39 -17.16 -21.07
C ARG A 248 15.12 -17.47 -21.85
N TYR A 249 14.46 -16.42 -22.33
CA TYR A 249 13.29 -16.49 -23.20
C TYR A 249 13.60 -15.88 -24.57
N ASP A 250 13.56 -16.70 -25.62
CA ASP A 250 13.85 -16.28 -27.00
C ASP A 250 12.62 -15.73 -27.75
N GLY A 251 11.51 -15.48 -27.04
CA GLY A 251 10.22 -15.13 -27.61
C GLY A 251 9.31 -16.32 -27.91
N SER A 252 9.81 -17.55 -27.72
CA SER A 252 9.04 -18.79 -27.90
C SER A 252 9.29 -19.83 -26.80
N THR A 253 10.53 -20.00 -26.36
CA THR A 253 10.99 -21.08 -25.50
C THR A 253 11.69 -20.54 -24.26
N MET A 254 11.41 -21.14 -23.11
CA MET A 254 12.17 -20.92 -21.86
C MET A 254 13.31 -21.92 -21.77
N SER A 255 14.54 -21.42 -21.68
CA SER A 255 15.76 -22.22 -21.50
C SER A 255 16.41 -21.86 -20.17
N THR A 256 16.56 -22.82 -19.27
CA THR A 256 17.36 -22.63 -18.05
C THR A 256 18.83 -22.59 -18.45
N GLU A 257 19.48 -21.43 -18.30
CA GLU A 257 20.88 -21.24 -18.68
C GLU A 257 21.81 -21.51 -17.49
N LEU A 258 21.35 -21.19 -16.28
CA LEU A 258 22.00 -21.56 -15.02
C LEU A 258 20.97 -21.99 -13.99
N GLU A 259 21.28 -23.09 -13.32
CA GLU A 259 20.52 -23.62 -12.18
C GLU A 259 21.51 -23.96 -11.07
N ILE A 260 21.19 -23.50 -9.86
CA ILE A 260 21.98 -23.81 -8.67
C ILE A 260 21.80 -25.28 -8.31
N ALA A 261 22.88 -26.00 -8.03
CA ALA A 261 22.78 -27.33 -7.43
C ALA A 261 22.44 -27.22 -5.93
N ASP A 262 21.47 -28.04 -5.49
CA ASP A 262 20.83 -28.08 -4.16
C ASP A 262 19.64 -27.10 -3.98
N ASP A 263 18.43 -27.65 -4.19
CA ASP A 263 17.07 -27.12 -3.96
C ASP A 263 16.53 -25.91 -4.75
N GLY A 264 17.36 -25.18 -5.49
CA GLY A 264 16.89 -24.14 -6.42
C GLY A 264 16.35 -22.89 -5.72
N THR A 265 16.72 -22.64 -4.47
CA THR A 265 16.31 -21.44 -3.72
C THR A 265 17.47 -20.43 -3.57
N GLY A 266 17.15 -19.14 -3.51
CA GLY A 266 18.12 -18.06 -3.26
C GLY A 266 18.07 -16.86 -4.23
N TRP A 267 18.70 -15.75 -3.83
CA TRP A 267 18.78 -14.55 -4.67
C TRP A 267 19.67 -14.76 -5.90
N THR A 268 19.21 -14.21 -7.02
CA THR A 268 19.93 -14.18 -8.28
C THR A 268 19.90 -12.77 -8.87
N ASP A 269 20.91 -12.44 -9.67
CA ASP A 269 20.95 -11.21 -10.46
C ASP A 269 21.53 -11.51 -11.85
N VAL A 270 21.13 -10.73 -12.85
CA VAL A 270 21.63 -10.83 -14.22
C VAL A 270 21.87 -9.45 -14.80
N LYS A 271 23.01 -9.27 -15.47
CA LYS A 271 23.35 -8.05 -16.22
C LYS A 271 23.94 -8.40 -17.57
N ILE A 272 23.66 -7.56 -18.57
CA ILE A 272 24.14 -7.73 -19.93
C ILE A 272 24.95 -6.50 -20.33
N ALA A 273 26.21 -6.69 -20.72
CA ALA A 273 27.04 -5.63 -21.26
C ALA A 273 26.60 -5.22 -22.67
N SER A 274 27.04 -4.05 -23.12
CA SER A 274 26.72 -3.51 -24.45
C SER A 274 27.22 -4.38 -25.62
N ASP A 275 28.20 -5.25 -25.38
CA ASP A 275 28.70 -6.24 -26.35
C ASP A 275 27.91 -7.57 -26.34
N GLY A 276 26.86 -7.68 -25.51
CA GLY A 276 26.02 -8.86 -25.35
C GLY A 276 26.52 -9.89 -24.33
N ARG A 277 27.66 -9.64 -23.67
CA ARG A 277 28.16 -10.53 -22.61
C ARG A 277 27.20 -10.54 -21.43
N VAL A 278 26.85 -11.73 -20.96
CA VAL A 278 25.93 -11.94 -19.85
C VAL A 278 26.72 -12.27 -18.59
N PHE A 279 26.34 -11.64 -17.49
CA PHE A 279 26.82 -11.90 -16.15
C PHE A 279 25.66 -12.36 -15.28
N ALA A 280 25.89 -13.39 -14.49
CA ALA A 280 24.93 -13.91 -13.56
C ALA A 280 25.56 -14.02 -12.17
N ALA A 281 24.83 -13.57 -11.16
CA ALA A 281 25.19 -13.73 -9.76
C ALA A 281 24.19 -14.63 -9.04
N VAL A 282 24.72 -15.37 -8.06
CA VAL A 282 23.97 -16.22 -7.14
C VAL A 282 24.42 -15.88 -5.73
N GLU A 283 23.48 -15.79 -4.79
CA GLU A 283 23.78 -15.48 -3.39
C GLU A 283 24.90 -16.33 -2.77
N GLY A 284 25.71 -15.68 -1.93
CA GLY A 284 26.96 -16.24 -1.41
C GLY A 284 26.80 -17.38 -0.40
N THR A 285 25.64 -17.49 0.26
CA THR A 285 25.33 -18.60 1.20
C THR A 285 25.13 -19.94 0.47
N SER A 286 24.77 -19.90 -0.80
CA SER A 286 24.55 -21.10 -1.59
C SER A 286 25.88 -21.77 -1.98
N ARG A 287 25.86 -23.08 -2.23
CA ARG A 287 27.04 -23.81 -2.72
C ARG A 287 27.47 -23.36 -4.12
N ALA A 288 26.56 -22.79 -4.91
CA ALA A 288 26.84 -22.20 -6.21
C ALA A 288 27.12 -20.69 -6.14
N GLY A 289 27.17 -20.11 -4.94
CA GLY A 289 27.29 -18.68 -4.71
C GLY A 289 28.53 -18.07 -5.35
N GLY A 290 28.35 -16.90 -5.96
CA GLY A 290 29.39 -16.23 -6.73
C GLY A 290 28.88 -15.65 -8.04
N ILE A 291 29.81 -15.44 -8.97
CA ILE A 291 29.55 -14.78 -10.26
C ILE A 291 30.03 -15.65 -11.40
N THR A 292 29.22 -15.77 -12.44
CA THR A 292 29.53 -16.46 -13.69
C THR A 292 29.30 -15.55 -14.88
N THR A 293 29.92 -15.87 -16.01
CA THR A 293 29.78 -15.11 -17.27
C THR A 293 29.68 -16.03 -18.48
N SER A 294 28.96 -15.56 -19.50
CA SER A 294 28.88 -16.17 -20.83
C SER A 294 28.95 -15.09 -21.90
N ALA A 295 29.52 -15.42 -23.07
CA ALA A 295 29.68 -14.47 -24.16
C ALA A 295 28.33 -13.94 -24.71
N THR A 296 27.30 -14.77 -24.71
CA THR A 296 25.95 -14.46 -25.22
C THR A 296 24.83 -15.02 -24.34
N GLY A 297 25.17 -15.72 -23.26
CA GLY A 297 24.20 -16.28 -22.32
C GLY A 297 23.47 -17.54 -22.79
N ASN A 298 23.77 -18.08 -23.99
CA ASN A 298 23.17 -19.31 -24.54
C ASN A 298 24.24 -20.36 -24.91
N GLY A 299 25.29 -20.47 -24.09
CA GLY A 299 26.46 -21.30 -24.37
C GLY A 299 27.29 -21.59 -23.11
N GLY A 300 28.62 -21.74 -23.26
CA GLY A 300 29.49 -22.02 -22.13
C GLY A 300 29.52 -20.90 -21.09
N TRP A 301 29.42 -21.28 -19.81
CA TRP A 301 29.52 -20.38 -18.66
C TRP A 301 30.85 -20.59 -17.93
N SER A 302 31.49 -19.50 -17.52
CA SER A 302 32.76 -19.49 -16.77
C SER A 302 32.59 -18.80 -15.43
N VAL A 303 33.16 -19.37 -14.37
CA VAL A 303 33.14 -18.78 -13.02
C VAL A 303 34.14 -17.63 -12.95
N LEU A 304 33.68 -16.44 -12.53
CA LEU A 304 34.51 -15.27 -12.25
C LEU A 304 34.87 -15.15 -10.78
N ALA A 305 33.93 -15.48 -9.89
CA ALA A 305 34.12 -15.40 -8.44
C ALA A 305 33.31 -16.48 -7.71
N LYS A 306 33.84 -16.93 -6.58
CA LYS A 306 33.23 -17.83 -5.60
C LYS A 306 33.88 -17.58 -4.24
N ASN A 307 33.22 -17.90 -3.13
CA ASN A 307 33.83 -17.77 -1.80
C ASN A 307 35.22 -18.43 -1.72
N GLY A 308 36.22 -17.63 -1.33
CA GLY A 308 37.64 -17.98 -1.32
C GLY A 308 38.41 -17.74 -2.63
N ASN A 309 37.75 -17.41 -3.74
CA ASN A 309 38.38 -17.12 -5.03
C ASN A 309 37.62 -16.02 -5.81
N PRO A 310 38.16 -14.79 -5.96
CA PRO A 310 39.51 -14.37 -5.59
C PRO A 310 39.75 -14.40 -4.07
N SER A 311 41.02 -14.39 -3.66
CA SER A 311 41.39 -14.35 -2.24
C SER A 311 40.74 -13.16 -1.55
N GLY A 312 39.99 -13.40 -0.47
CA GLY A 312 39.25 -12.37 0.26
C GLY A 312 37.77 -12.25 -0.14
N TRP A 313 37.33 -12.88 -1.24
CA TRP A 313 35.91 -12.93 -1.58
C TRP A 313 35.14 -13.80 -0.58
N SER A 314 34.19 -13.20 0.13
CA SER A 314 33.39 -13.88 1.16
C SER A 314 31.95 -13.36 1.20
N ALA A 315 31.21 -13.55 0.11
CA ALA A 315 29.80 -13.22 0.07
C ALA A 315 29.00 -14.12 1.02
N ALA A 316 28.21 -13.51 1.89
CA ALA A 316 27.40 -14.16 2.91
C ALA A 316 25.89 -13.99 2.67
N GLY A 317 25.49 -13.44 1.52
CA GLY A 317 24.09 -13.24 1.16
C GLY A 317 23.95 -12.71 -0.26
N ARG A 318 23.02 -11.78 -0.47
CA ARG A 318 22.67 -11.23 -1.80
C ARG A 318 23.88 -10.60 -2.50
N ILE A 319 24.00 -10.82 -3.80
CA ILE A 319 25.02 -10.25 -4.69
C ILE A 319 24.31 -9.50 -5.81
N VAL A 320 24.66 -8.23 -6.05
CA VAL A 320 24.15 -7.42 -7.17
C VAL A 320 25.29 -6.93 -8.06
N LEU A 321 24.99 -6.78 -9.34
CA LEU A 321 25.96 -6.51 -10.40
C LEU A 321 25.72 -5.15 -11.06
N GLY A 322 26.82 -4.46 -11.38
CA GLY A 322 26.82 -3.20 -12.13
C GLY A 322 27.79 -3.27 -13.31
N VAL A 323 27.27 -3.22 -14.54
CA VAL A 323 28.10 -3.17 -15.75
C VAL A 323 28.36 -1.73 -16.16
N ALA A 324 29.56 -1.40 -16.63
CA ALA A 324 29.87 -0.07 -17.15
C ALA A 324 29.40 0.06 -18.62
N PRO A 325 28.42 0.93 -18.95
CA PRO A 325 27.97 1.07 -20.33
C PRO A 325 29.06 1.59 -21.28
N SER A 326 30.00 2.39 -20.77
CA SER A 326 31.14 2.93 -21.52
C SER A 326 32.22 1.89 -21.84
N ASN A 327 32.27 0.76 -21.13
CA ASN A 327 33.32 -0.24 -21.27
C ASN A 327 32.84 -1.64 -20.83
N SER A 328 32.58 -2.51 -21.81
CA SER A 328 32.12 -3.89 -21.57
C SER A 328 33.15 -4.80 -20.87
N ASN A 329 34.35 -4.30 -20.57
CA ASN A 329 35.33 -5.04 -19.77
C ASN A 329 35.17 -4.83 -18.26
N ILE A 330 34.35 -3.88 -17.81
CA ILE A 330 34.25 -3.53 -16.40
C ILE A 330 32.93 -4.04 -15.81
N LEU A 331 33.06 -4.82 -14.74
CA LEU A 331 31.96 -5.32 -13.91
C LEU A 331 32.23 -4.94 -12.45
N TYR A 332 31.24 -4.34 -11.78
CA TYR A 332 31.22 -4.19 -10.34
C TYR A 332 30.29 -5.22 -9.72
N ALA A 333 30.67 -5.69 -8.53
CA ALA A 333 29.86 -6.57 -7.69
C ALA A 333 29.81 -5.99 -6.28
N LEU A 334 28.60 -5.79 -5.77
CA LEU A 334 28.32 -5.38 -4.40
C LEU A 334 27.56 -6.52 -3.72
N PHE A 335 28.01 -6.94 -2.54
CA PHE A 335 27.41 -8.09 -1.87
C PHE A 335 27.43 -8.00 -0.35
N GLU A 336 26.44 -8.64 0.29
CA GLU A 336 26.39 -8.81 1.74
C GLU A 336 27.58 -9.63 2.23
N ASN A 337 28.30 -9.13 3.23
CA ASN A 337 29.51 -9.76 3.78
C ASN A 337 29.26 -10.50 5.12
N GLY A 338 28.02 -10.49 5.62
CA GLY A 338 27.58 -11.18 6.84
C GLY A 338 27.84 -10.40 8.13
N LYS A 339 28.39 -9.19 8.02
CA LYS A 339 28.48 -8.23 9.12
C LYS A 339 27.17 -7.48 9.28
N ARG A 340 27.01 -6.80 10.43
CA ARG A 340 25.79 -6.06 10.77
C ARG A 340 26.12 -4.74 11.43
N SER A 341 25.32 -3.73 11.11
CA SER A 341 25.26 -2.43 11.74
C SER A 341 24.02 -2.35 12.62
N ASP A 342 23.92 -3.27 13.59
CA ASP A 342 22.82 -3.32 14.56
C ASP A 342 23.29 -3.00 16.00
N ALA A 343 22.38 -2.49 16.83
CA ALA A 343 22.66 -2.14 18.22
C ALA A 343 22.86 -3.37 19.14
N ALA A 344 22.90 -4.59 18.60
CA ALA A 344 23.20 -5.82 19.34
C ALA A 344 24.69 -6.19 19.29
N SER A 345 25.43 -5.72 18.30
CA SER A 345 26.85 -6.04 18.06
C SER A 345 27.86 -5.29 18.95
N ASP A 346 27.45 -4.23 19.67
CA ASP A 346 28.35 -3.26 20.35
C ASP A 346 29.44 -2.63 19.41
N THR A 347 29.44 -2.94 18.09
CA THR A 347 30.33 -2.41 17.04
C THR A 347 29.59 -2.33 15.71
N TYR A 348 29.40 -1.13 15.17
CA TYR A 348 28.80 -0.96 13.84
C TYR A 348 29.84 -1.23 12.75
N GLU A 349 29.53 -2.11 11.79
CA GLU A 349 30.43 -2.48 10.70
C GLU A 349 29.75 -2.29 9.34
N ILE A 350 30.55 -2.01 8.30
CA ILE A 350 30.11 -1.99 6.91
C ILE A 350 29.54 -3.37 6.54
N GLU A 351 28.28 -3.42 6.13
CA GLU A 351 27.53 -4.67 5.90
C GLU A 351 27.77 -5.29 4.50
N ALA A 352 28.50 -4.60 3.64
CA ALA A 352 28.75 -5.03 2.26
C ALA A 352 30.22 -5.00 1.86
N ASP A 353 30.55 -5.69 0.79
CA ASP A 353 31.83 -5.63 0.09
C ASP A 353 31.64 -5.19 -1.36
N LEU A 354 32.53 -4.35 -1.88
CA LEU A 354 32.50 -3.84 -3.26
C LEU A 354 33.76 -4.25 -4.02
N TRP A 355 33.57 -4.95 -5.13
CA TRP A 355 34.66 -5.48 -5.95
C TRP A 355 34.48 -5.09 -7.41
N LYS A 356 35.58 -4.82 -8.11
CA LYS A 356 35.62 -4.55 -9.56
C LYS A 356 36.39 -5.64 -10.28
N TYR A 357 35.80 -6.22 -11.32
CA TYR A 357 36.49 -7.08 -12.27
C TYR A 357 36.80 -6.33 -13.56
N ASP A 358 38.02 -6.51 -14.06
CA ASP A 358 38.45 -6.00 -15.35
C ASP A 358 38.86 -7.16 -16.27
N PHE A 359 38.11 -7.34 -17.34
CA PHE A 359 38.35 -8.39 -18.35
C PHE A 359 39.62 -8.17 -19.16
N ALA A 360 40.09 -6.93 -19.32
CA ALA A 360 41.32 -6.66 -20.05
C ALA A 360 42.55 -7.20 -19.30
N THR A 361 42.49 -7.21 -17.96
CA THR A 361 43.55 -7.71 -17.09
C THR A 361 43.22 -9.05 -16.43
N THR A 362 41.99 -9.53 -16.58
CA THR A 362 41.45 -10.74 -15.93
C THR A 362 41.59 -10.72 -14.41
N SER A 363 41.45 -9.54 -13.80
CA SER A 363 41.77 -9.32 -12.39
C SER A 363 40.62 -8.69 -11.61
N TRP A 364 40.55 -9.03 -10.32
CA TRP A 364 39.65 -8.43 -9.35
C TRP A 364 40.38 -7.41 -8.48
N THR A 365 39.76 -6.26 -8.27
CA THR A 365 40.21 -5.22 -7.34
C THR A 365 39.16 -5.06 -6.24
N ASN A 366 39.58 -5.19 -4.98
CA ASN A 366 38.72 -4.95 -3.82
C ASN A 366 38.68 -3.44 -3.50
N TYR A 367 37.47 -2.88 -3.44
CA TYR A 367 37.19 -1.49 -3.09
C TYR A 367 36.32 -1.36 -1.82
N SER A 368 36.13 -2.43 -1.04
CA SER A 368 35.34 -2.41 0.19
C SER A 368 35.77 -1.31 1.17
N ASP A 369 37.07 -1.02 1.27
CA ASP A 369 37.61 0.04 2.15
C ASP A 369 37.17 1.46 1.73
N LYS A 370 36.55 1.62 0.55
CA LYS A 370 35.99 2.90 0.09
C LYS A 370 34.52 3.08 0.44
N LEU A 371 33.83 2.01 0.83
CA LEU A 371 32.41 2.07 1.20
C LEU A 371 32.20 3.06 2.37
N PRO A 372 31.01 3.70 2.45
CA PRO A 372 30.76 4.75 3.44
C PRO A 372 30.95 4.30 4.89
N ASP A 373 31.71 5.11 5.63
CA ASP A 373 31.87 5.12 7.08
C ASP A 373 32.16 6.58 7.45
N GLU A 374 31.12 7.33 7.82
CA GLU A 374 31.23 8.78 8.00
C GLU A 374 31.84 9.13 9.35
N SER A 375 32.81 10.04 9.35
CA SER A 375 33.43 10.49 10.60
C SER A 375 32.40 11.10 11.56
N GLY A 376 32.55 10.84 12.86
CA GLY A 376 31.71 11.46 13.90
C GLY A 376 30.79 10.49 14.64
N GLY A 377 30.75 9.24 14.21
CA GLY A 377 30.08 8.13 14.91
C GLY A 377 28.97 7.51 14.08
N ASP A 378 28.57 6.32 14.51
CA ASP A 378 27.73 5.42 13.74
C ASP A 378 26.32 5.33 14.33
N SER A 379 25.34 5.04 13.48
CA SER A 379 23.95 4.81 13.89
C SER A 379 23.39 3.56 13.24
N GLU A 380 22.70 2.75 14.04
CA GLU A 380 22.02 1.52 13.65
C GLU A 380 21.22 1.68 12.35
N GLY A 381 21.48 0.82 11.36
CA GLY A 381 20.77 0.83 10.09
C GLY A 381 20.98 2.08 9.22
N ASN A 382 21.89 2.99 9.55
CA ASN A 382 22.18 4.21 8.78
C ASN A 382 23.65 4.35 8.39
N ASP A 383 24.57 4.21 9.36
CA ASP A 383 26.01 4.37 9.16
C ASP A 383 26.78 3.45 10.13
N PRO A 384 27.90 2.81 9.71
CA PRO A 384 28.47 2.80 8.37
C PRO A 384 27.56 2.05 7.38
N PHE A 385 27.95 1.98 6.09
CA PHE A 385 27.09 1.52 4.99
C PHE A 385 26.24 0.28 5.33
N ALA A 386 24.94 0.53 5.50
CA ALA A 386 23.93 -0.45 5.91
C ALA A 386 23.04 -0.86 4.73
N ILE A 387 22.67 -2.14 4.68
CA ILE A 387 21.94 -2.79 3.58
C ILE A 387 20.77 -3.67 4.10
N GLN A 388 20.50 -3.60 5.40
CA GLN A 388 19.36 -4.27 6.06
C GLN A 388 19.25 -5.77 5.71
N GLY A 389 20.39 -6.47 5.72
CA GLY A 389 20.44 -7.90 5.34
C GLY A 389 20.17 -8.17 3.85
N GLY A 390 20.57 -7.24 2.99
CA GLY A 390 20.39 -7.31 1.54
C GLY A 390 18.99 -6.94 1.05
N TYR A 391 18.13 -6.37 1.92
CA TYR A 391 16.82 -5.83 1.54
C TYR A 391 16.99 -4.75 0.46
N ASP A 392 17.81 -3.75 0.77
CA ASP A 392 18.24 -2.69 -0.11
C ASP A 392 19.72 -2.87 -0.47
N LEU A 393 19.98 -3.19 -1.75
CA LEU A 393 21.33 -3.38 -2.24
C LEU A 393 21.37 -3.07 -3.73
N VAL A 394 22.08 -2.00 -4.09
CA VAL A 394 22.14 -1.51 -5.47
C VAL A 394 23.55 -1.03 -5.81
N VAL A 395 23.99 -1.33 -7.03
CA VAL A 395 25.19 -0.75 -7.64
C VAL A 395 24.90 -0.33 -9.08
N SER A 396 25.31 0.86 -9.47
CA SER A 396 25.15 1.36 -10.84
C SER A 396 26.36 2.19 -11.26
N VAL A 397 26.70 2.14 -12.54
CA VAL A 397 27.88 2.79 -13.13
C VAL A 397 27.43 3.85 -14.12
N LYS A 398 28.09 5.01 -14.11
CA LYS A 398 27.74 6.13 -15.00
C LYS A 398 27.95 5.74 -16.47
N PRO A 399 26.99 6.02 -17.39
CA PRO A 399 27.06 5.54 -18.77
C PRO A 399 28.28 5.96 -19.60
N ASP A 400 28.90 7.10 -19.27
CA ASP A 400 30.03 7.72 -19.97
C ASP A 400 31.34 7.69 -19.15
N ASN A 401 31.34 7.08 -17.95
CA ASN A 401 32.52 6.98 -17.08
C ASN A 401 32.46 5.73 -16.19
N GLU A 402 33.29 4.74 -16.52
CA GLU A 402 33.39 3.47 -15.79
C GLU A 402 33.91 3.57 -14.35
N ASN A 403 34.55 4.69 -13.98
CA ASN A 403 35.07 4.92 -12.63
C ASN A 403 34.10 5.70 -11.73
N PHE A 404 33.03 6.27 -12.31
CA PHE A 404 31.97 6.91 -11.53
C PHE A 404 30.93 5.86 -11.16
N VAL A 405 30.82 5.58 -9.87
CA VAL A 405 29.96 4.52 -9.32
C VAL A 405 29.01 5.11 -8.30
N VAL A 406 27.77 4.64 -8.32
CA VAL A 406 26.80 4.88 -7.25
C VAL A 406 26.40 3.55 -6.62
N VAL A 407 26.26 3.56 -5.30
CA VAL A 407 25.78 2.42 -4.52
C VAL A 407 24.61 2.85 -3.65
N GLY A 408 23.72 1.90 -3.36
CA GLY A 408 22.56 2.11 -2.49
C GLY A 408 22.43 0.97 -1.49
N GLY A 409 22.14 1.34 -0.26
CA GLY A 409 21.58 0.49 0.80
C GLY A 409 20.46 1.29 1.47
N THR A 410 20.51 1.50 2.79
CA THR A 410 19.59 2.45 3.43
C THR A 410 19.71 3.86 2.86
N ASN A 411 20.92 4.25 2.44
CA ASN A 411 21.19 5.54 1.82
C ASN A 411 21.91 5.36 0.46
N PRO A 412 21.74 6.28 -0.49
CA PRO A 412 22.49 6.31 -1.73
C PRO A 412 23.78 7.14 -1.59
N TYR A 413 24.86 6.63 -2.19
CA TYR A 413 26.17 7.27 -2.19
C TYR A 413 26.80 7.25 -3.59
N LYS A 414 27.70 8.21 -3.85
CA LYS A 414 28.49 8.27 -5.09
C LYS A 414 30.00 8.34 -4.83
N ILE A 415 30.77 7.88 -5.80
CA ILE A 415 32.19 8.15 -5.95
C ILE A 415 32.45 8.55 -7.40
N GLU A 416 33.21 9.63 -7.63
CA GLU A 416 33.37 10.19 -8.97
C GLU A 416 34.49 9.47 -9.75
N ASP A 417 35.56 9.12 -9.05
CA ASP A 417 36.61 8.23 -9.53
C ASP A 417 37.01 7.21 -8.46
N ILE A 418 36.47 5.99 -8.58
CA ILE A 418 36.77 4.86 -7.68
C ILE A 418 38.27 4.52 -7.62
N THR A 419 39.11 4.97 -8.55
CA THR A 419 40.55 4.66 -8.54
C THR A 419 41.35 5.64 -7.66
N SER A 420 40.93 6.90 -7.60
CA SER A 420 41.66 7.97 -6.89
C SER A 420 40.96 8.48 -5.63
N ASP A 421 39.63 8.52 -5.61
CA ASP A 421 38.88 9.12 -4.52
C ASP A 421 38.92 8.24 -3.27
N VAL A 422 38.90 8.85 -2.09
CA VAL A 422 39.13 8.15 -0.82
C VAL A 422 37.93 7.28 -0.44
N MET A 423 36.72 7.84 -0.53
CA MET A 423 35.50 7.20 -0.04
C MET A 423 34.27 7.67 -0.83
N PHE A 424 33.22 6.87 -0.77
CA PHE A 424 31.90 7.27 -1.26
C PHE A 424 31.31 8.42 -0.43
N SER A 425 30.54 9.29 -1.07
CA SER A 425 29.88 10.46 -0.49
C SER A 425 28.37 10.31 -0.53
N ARG A 426 27.70 10.64 0.59
CA ARG A 426 26.23 10.55 0.71
C ARG A 426 25.56 11.54 -0.23
N ILE A 427 24.55 11.06 -0.96
CA ILE A 427 23.79 11.90 -1.90
C ILE A 427 22.29 11.94 -1.63
N GLY A 428 21.76 11.18 -0.65
CA GLY A 428 20.34 11.14 -0.32
C GLY A 428 20.06 10.31 0.94
N GLY A 429 18.80 9.92 1.15
CA GLY A 429 18.38 9.07 2.27
C GLY A 429 18.26 9.88 3.56
N TYR A 430 18.83 9.39 4.66
CA TYR A 430 18.98 10.16 5.88
C TYR A 430 19.98 11.31 5.72
N VAL A 431 19.81 12.37 6.51
CA VAL A 431 20.55 13.64 6.35
C VAL A 431 22.03 13.54 6.70
N ASN A 432 22.39 12.65 7.64
CA ASN A 432 23.77 12.33 8.04
C ASN A 432 23.83 11.04 8.89
N ASN A 433 25.02 10.65 9.30
CA ASN A 433 25.30 9.48 10.14
C ASN A 433 24.71 9.49 11.55
N LEU A 434 24.28 10.65 12.08
CA LEU A 434 23.80 10.79 13.46
C LEU A 434 22.30 11.07 13.58
N SER A 435 21.57 11.15 12.46
CA SER A 435 20.18 11.59 12.43
C SER A 435 19.37 10.84 11.38
N TYR A 436 18.18 10.39 11.78
CA TYR A 436 17.17 9.80 10.90
C TYR A 436 16.27 10.85 10.23
N GLY A 437 16.62 12.14 10.30
CA GLY A 437 15.96 13.16 9.48
C GLY A 437 16.25 12.94 7.99
N THR A 438 15.34 13.35 7.11
CA THR A 438 15.48 13.17 5.65
C THR A 438 16.49 14.14 5.03
N TYR A 439 17.21 13.67 4.03
CA TYR A 439 18.06 14.49 3.17
C TYR A 439 17.18 15.39 2.29
N SER A 440 17.30 16.72 2.45
CA SER A 440 16.38 17.71 1.84
C SER A 440 17.09 18.83 1.06
N VAL A 441 18.23 18.52 0.44
CA VAL A 441 18.96 19.52 -0.37
C VAL A 441 18.10 19.92 -1.57
N GLY A 442 17.90 21.23 -1.74
CA GLY A 442 17.00 21.77 -2.78
C GLY A 442 15.52 21.83 -2.39
N GLY A 443 15.18 21.47 -1.14
CA GLY A 443 13.82 21.60 -0.59
C GLY A 443 12.88 20.43 -0.92
N THR A 444 13.42 19.31 -1.42
CA THR A 444 12.69 18.05 -1.60
C THR A 444 13.36 16.98 -0.76
N ASP A 445 12.57 16.28 0.05
CA ASP A 445 13.04 15.14 0.83
C ASP A 445 13.32 13.93 -0.07
N HIS A 446 14.44 13.26 0.15
CA HIS A 446 14.75 11.98 -0.47
C HIS A 446 14.63 10.87 0.56
N HIS A 447 13.77 9.89 0.30
CA HIS A 447 13.52 8.77 1.20
C HIS A 447 14.76 7.84 1.34
N PRO A 448 15.00 7.22 2.52
CA PRO A 448 15.93 6.08 2.65
C PRO A 448 15.41 4.82 1.92
N ASP A 449 16.10 3.69 2.09
CA ASP A 449 15.73 2.36 1.57
C ASP A 449 15.78 2.28 0.03
N ILE A 450 17.00 2.12 -0.49
CA ILE A 450 17.27 2.27 -1.92
C ILE A 450 17.13 0.93 -2.65
N HIS A 451 16.09 0.82 -3.47
CA HIS A 451 15.80 -0.39 -4.23
C HIS A 451 16.25 -0.34 -5.69
N GLN A 452 16.37 0.85 -6.25
CA GLN A 452 16.79 1.04 -7.63
C GLN A 452 17.55 2.35 -7.80
N LEU A 453 18.65 2.29 -8.56
CA LEU A 453 19.42 3.44 -9.04
C LEU A 453 19.79 3.19 -10.49
N PHE A 454 19.43 4.10 -11.39
CA PHE A 454 19.90 4.03 -12.77
C PHE A 454 20.08 5.42 -13.36
N PHE A 455 21.05 5.52 -14.26
CA PHE A 455 21.34 6.75 -14.97
C PHE A 455 20.45 6.91 -16.19
N ASP A 456 20.15 8.16 -16.52
CA ASP A 456 19.64 8.51 -17.85
C ASP A 456 20.72 8.21 -18.89
N PRO A 457 20.48 7.29 -19.85
CA PRO A 457 21.49 6.93 -20.85
C PRO A 457 21.77 8.06 -21.85
N GLN A 458 20.85 9.01 -22.01
CA GLN A 458 20.99 10.16 -22.91
C GLN A 458 21.55 11.39 -22.20
N ASN A 459 21.36 11.47 -20.87
CA ASN A 459 21.94 12.49 -20.01
C ASN A 459 22.64 11.86 -18.78
N PRO A 460 23.87 11.36 -18.93
CA PRO A 460 24.57 10.60 -17.89
C PRO A 460 24.80 11.32 -16.56
N GLY A 461 24.56 12.64 -16.47
CA GLY A 461 24.57 13.37 -15.21
C GLY A 461 23.32 13.16 -14.34
N THR A 462 22.23 12.69 -14.93
CA THR A 462 20.95 12.47 -14.24
C THR A 462 20.85 11.05 -13.71
N LEU A 463 20.53 10.92 -12.43
CA LEU A 463 20.28 9.66 -11.73
C LEU A 463 18.81 9.62 -11.26
N TYR A 464 18.16 8.47 -11.45
CA TYR A 464 16.85 8.17 -10.92
C TYR A 464 16.97 7.20 -9.74
N SER A 465 16.11 7.37 -8.73
CA SER A 465 15.99 6.46 -7.60
C SER A 465 14.56 5.95 -7.45
N GLY A 466 14.45 4.66 -7.10
CA GLY A 466 13.24 4.03 -6.59
C GLY A 466 13.48 3.60 -5.14
N THR A 467 12.59 4.00 -4.24
CA THR A 467 12.72 3.81 -2.79
C THR A 467 11.38 3.41 -2.15
N ASP A 468 11.37 3.22 -0.83
CA ASP A 468 10.14 3.00 -0.05
C ASP A 468 9.20 4.23 -0.04
N GLY A 469 9.73 5.41 -0.41
CA GLY A 469 8.99 6.68 -0.59
C GLY A 469 8.77 7.09 -2.05
N GLY A 470 8.84 6.16 -2.99
CA GLY A 470 8.53 6.40 -4.40
C GLY A 470 9.73 6.74 -5.26
N ILE A 471 9.55 7.69 -6.18
CA ILE A 471 10.47 7.94 -7.29
C ILE A 471 11.06 9.35 -7.19
N HIS A 472 12.38 9.45 -7.30
CA HIS A 472 13.08 10.73 -7.37
C HIS A 472 14.09 10.76 -8.52
N LYS A 473 14.48 11.97 -8.93
CA LYS A 473 15.62 12.18 -9.82
C LYS A 473 16.52 13.31 -9.34
N ALA A 474 17.80 13.25 -9.66
CA ALA A 474 18.77 14.28 -9.36
C ALA A 474 19.88 14.38 -10.41
N ASN A 475 20.56 15.53 -10.47
CA ASN A 475 21.86 15.63 -11.12
C ASN A 475 22.95 15.24 -10.11
N VAL A 476 23.69 14.17 -10.39
CA VAL A 476 24.75 13.65 -9.51
C VAL A 476 26.16 14.03 -9.94
N ALA A 477 26.30 14.70 -11.09
CA ALA A 477 27.58 15.24 -11.57
C ALA A 477 27.97 16.57 -10.89
N VAL A 478 27.37 16.86 -9.73
CA VAL A 478 27.64 18.06 -8.90
C VAL A 478 27.91 17.66 -7.45
N PRO A 479 28.68 18.43 -6.67
CA PRO A 479 29.01 18.07 -5.29
C PRO A 479 27.80 18.04 -4.35
N SER A 480 26.82 18.92 -4.56
CA SER A 480 25.60 19.02 -3.76
C SER A 480 24.41 18.55 -4.60
N VAL A 481 23.88 17.38 -4.25
CA VAL A 481 22.86 16.69 -5.03
C VAL A 481 21.49 17.13 -4.54
N ALA A 482 20.74 17.85 -5.36
CA ALA A 482 19.35 18.19 -5.07
C ALA A 482 18.41 17.21 -5.78
N TRP A 483 17.50 16.60 -5.02
CA TRP A 483 16.50 15.67 -5.57
C TRP A 483 15.23 16.40 -5.99
N THR A 484 14.50 15.78 -6.90
CA THR A 484 13.17 16.16 -7.32
C THR A 484 12.27 14.94 -7.23
N SER A 485 11.15 15.05 -6.52
CA SER A 485 10.14 14.01 -6.42
C SER A 485 9.36 13.93 -7.74
N LEU A 486 9.09 12.71 -8.17
CA LEU A 486 8.28 12.40 -9.35
C LEU A 486 6.95 11.76 -8.96
N ASN A 487 6.49 11.89 -7.72
CA ASN A 487 5.38 11.11 -7.18
C ASN A 487 3.96 11.64 -7.49
N ASN A 488 3.82 12.55 -8.46
CA ASN A 488 2.53 13.17 -8.77
C ASN A 488 1.58 12.17 -9.46
N ASN A 489 0.44 11.87 -8.83
CA ASN A 489 -0.53 10.82 -9.19
C ASN A 489 0.07 9.41 -9.23
N TYR A 490 1.18 9.19 -8.53
CA TYR A 490 1.79 7.87 -8.35
C TYR A 490 1.28 7.23 -7.04
N GLN A 491 0.02 6.79 -7.07
CA GLN A 491 -0.72 6.38 -5.88
C GLN A 491 -0.32 4.95 -5.44
N THR A 492 0.69 4.86 -4.58
CA THR A 492 1.25 3.58 -4.10
C THR A 492 1.37 3.46 -2.57
N TYR A 493 0.78 4.40 -1.82
CA TYR A 493 0.85 4.46 -0.36
C TYR A 493 0.10 3.31 0.33
N GLN A 494 0.65 2.83 1.44
CA GLN A 494 0.20 1.65 2.19
C GLN A 494 -0.30 2.03 3.60
N TYR A 495 -1.60 2.33 3.75
CA TYR A 495 -2.17 2.71 5.04
C TYR A 495 -2.57 1.50 5.89
N TYR A 496 -2.14 1.48 7.16
CA TYR A 496 -2.66 0.55 8.17
C TYR A 496 -4.02 1.02 8.68
N HIS A 497 -4.09 2.29 9.10
CA HIS A 497 -5.30 2.91 9.63
C HIS A 497 -5.47 4.33 9.09
N VAL A 498 -6.72 4.74 8.92
CA VAL A 498 -7.09 6.10 8.56
C VAL A 498 -8.05 6.69 9.58
N ALA A 499 -8.10 8.02 9.65
CA ALA A 499 -9.04 8.77 10.47
C ALA A 499 -9.53 10.01 9.71
N MET A 500 -10.73 10.46 10.03
CA MET A 500 -11.26 11.74 9.53
C MET A 500 -11.73 12.60 10.68
N ASP A 501 -11.77 13.92 10.45
CA ASP A 501 -12.29 14.87 11.43
C ASP A 501 -13.71 14.46 11.85
N PRO A 502 -14.01 14.30 13.15
CA PRO A 502 -15.34 13.84 13.57
C PRO A 502 -16.45 14.88 13.33
N GLN A 503 -16.10 16.15 13.10
CA GLN A 503 -17.07 17.22 12.89
C GLN A 503 -17.65 17.21 11.47
N SER A 504 -18.99 17.28 11.38
CA SER A 504 -19.73 17.37 10.11
C SER A 504 -19.21 18.49 9.20
N GLY A 505 -19.06 18.19 7.91
CA GLY A 505 -18.62 19.13 6.88
C GLY A 505 -17.13 19.48 6.91
N LYS A 506 -16.35 18.94 7.86
CA LYS A 506 -14.89 19.11 7.87
C LYS A 506 -14.21 18.13 6.93
N ASP A 507 -13.14 18.58 6.28
CA ASP A 507 -12.48 17.81 5.22
C ASP A 507 -11.16 17.15 5.65
N ILE A 508 -10.71 17.32 6.89
CA ILE A 508 -9.39 16.81 7.31
C ILE A 508 -9.41 15.30 7.42
N VAL A 509 -8.39 14.66 6.83
CA VAL A 509 -8.12 13.22 6.90
C VAL A 509 -6.68 12.97 7.34
N LEU A 510 -6.44 11.84 8.00
CA LEU A 510 -5.16 11.43 8.56
C LEU A 510 -4.97 9.93 8.27
N GLY A 511 -3.74 9.51 7.99
CA GLY A 511 -3.43 8.10 7.75
C GLY A 511 -2.04 7.73 8.24
N GLY A 512 -1.94 6.62 8.95
CA GLY A 512 -0.67 6.00 9.32
C GLY A 512 -0.29 4.95 8.29
N ALA A 513 0.89 5.10 7.69
CA ALA A 513 1.38 4.28 6.59
C ALA A 513 2.66 3.53 6.94
N GLN A 514 2.83 2.38 6.29
CA GLN A 514 4.06 1.58 6.32
C GLN A 514 5.24 2.37 5.72
N ASP A 515 6.36 2.41 6.44
CA ASP A 515 7.65 3.05 6.12
C ASP A 515 7.59 4.58 5.84
N ASN A 516 6.40 5.12 5.66
CA ASN A 516 6.11 6.47 5.16
C ASN A 516 5.41 7.36 6.19
N GLY A 517 5.38 6.89 7.45
CA GLY A 517 4.97 7.63 8.62
C GLY A 517 3.48 7.99 8.62
N THR A 518 3.15 9.15 9.18
CA THR A 518 1.77 9.65 9.20
C THR A 518 1.61 10.82 8.26
N THR A 519 0.58 10.78 7.42
CA THR A 519 0.22 11.86 6.48
C THR A 519 -1.13 12.47 6.82
N VAL A 520 -1.27 13.77 6.57
CA VAL A 520 -2.52 14.54 6.77
C VAL A 520 -2.90 15.30 5.50
N GLY A 521 -4.19 15.37 5.22
CA GLY A 521 -4.74 16.06 4.06
C GLY A 521 -6.10 16.70 4.35
N GLY A 522 -6.70 17.25 3.30
CA GLY A 522 -7.99 17.94 3.36
C GLY A 522 -7.88 19.45 3.25
N LEU A 523 -8.85 20.06 2.57
CA LEU A 523 -8.84 21.49 2.23
C LEU A 523 -8.87 22.41 3.46
N ASP A 524 -9.37 21.90 4.59
CA ASP A 524 -9.46 22.63 5.86
C ASP A 524 -8.16 22.55 6.70
N TYR A 525 -7.17 21.75 6.30
CA TYR A 525 -5.92 21.58 7.06
C TYR A 525 -4.95 22.75 6.86
N SER A 526 -4.74 23.17 5.61
CA SER A 526 -3.82 24.25 5.26
C SER A 526 -4.28 24.94 3.99
N THR A 527 -4.13 26.27 3.91
CA THR A 527 -4.42 27.05 2.69
C THR A 527 -3.50 26.72 1.53
N SER A 528 -2.39 26.00 1.77
CA SER A 528 -1.52 25.47 0.72
C SER A 528 -2.07 24.23 0.03
N ILE A 529 -3.08 23.56 0.61
CA ILE A 529 -3.72 22.38 0.05
C ILE A 529 -4.95 22.84 -0.74
N THR A 530 -4.88 22.74 -2.06
CA THR A 530 -5.96 23.13 -2.98
C THR A 530 -6.70 21.96 -3.60
N ASP A 531 -6.19 20.74 -3.40
CA ASP A 531 -6.76 19.48 -3.88
C ASP A 531 -6.95 18.51 -2.71
N LYS A 532 -8.09 17.81 -2.67
CA LYS A 532 -8.45 16.86 -1.62
C LYS A 532 -7.55 15.63 -1.55
N SER A 533 -6.83 15.31 -2.63
CA SER A 533 -5.87 14.22 -2.68
C SER A 533 -4.45 14.64 -2.31
N THR A 534 -4.18 15.94 -2.14
CA THR A 534 -2.85 16.39 -1.69
C THR A 534 -2.69 16.18 -0.19
N MET A 535 -1.59 15.56 0.20
CA MET A 535 -1.23 15.30 1.59
C MET A 535 0.14 15.85 1.96
N VAL A 536 0.35 16.03 3.25
CA VAL A 536 1.60 16.49 3.86
C VAL A 536 2.07 15.43 4.86
N SER A 537 3.37 15.12 4.85
CA SER A 537 3.98 14.29 5.90
C SER A 537 3.92 15.03 7.24
N MET A 538 3.32 14.38 8.24
CA MET A 538 3.25 14.88 9.61
C MET A 538 4.41 14.33 10.45
N ALA A 539 4.76 13.06 10.29
CA ALA A 539 5.84 12.37 10.98
C ALA A 539 6.39 11.24 10.10
N GLY A 540 7.67 10.86 10.28
CA GLY A 540 8.33 9.75 9.56
C GLY A 540 8.22 8.39 10.28
N GLY A 541 9.05 7.41 9.90
CA GLY A 541 9.00 6.04 10.45
C GLY A 541 7.78 5.24 9.95
N ASP A 542 7.30 4.25 10.71
CA ASP A 542 6.01 3.61 10.42
C ASP A 542 4.90 4.35 11.16
N GLY A 543 3.93 4.89 10.43
CA GLY A 543 2.68 5.37 11.03
C GLY A 543 1.68 4.24 11.12
N VAL A 544 1.04 4.04 12.28
CA VAL A 544 0.13 2.90 12.49
C VAL A 544 -1.30 3.38 12.80
N ALA A 545 -1.88 3.06 13.96
CA ALA A 545 -3.16 3.65 14.36
C ALA A 545 -3.08 5.19 14.40
N VAL A 546 -4.17 5.84 14.00
CA VAL A 546 -4.28 7.32 13.94
C VAL A 546 -5.65 7.77 14.43
N GLY A 547 -5.72 8.99 14.97
CA GLY A 547 -6.98 9.59 15.44
C GLY A 547 -7.01 11.10 15.30
N ILE A 548 -8.20 11.65 15.07
CA ILE A 548 -8.45 13.10 15.02
C ILE A 548 -9.51 13.44 16.06
N GLY A 549 -9.18 14.34 16.99
CA GLY A 549 -10.08 14.81 18.03
C GLY A 549 -10.28 16.33 17.99
N ARG A 550 -11.44 16.78 18.46
CA ARG A 550 -11.76 18.19 18.70
C ARG A 550 -12.11 18.41 20.16
N ASN A 551 -11.08 18.40 21.00
CA ASN A 551 -11.17 18.69 22.42
C ASN A 551 -11.15 20.22 22.58
N ASP A 552 -11.98 20.81 23.45
CA ASP A 552 -12.09 22.26 23.66
C ASP A 552 -12.51 23.12 22.43
N GLY A 553 -12.78 22.47 21.28
CA GLY A 553 -12.94 23.12 19.97
C GLY A 553 -11.65 23.20 19.14
N SER A 554 -10.49 22.93 19.75
CA SER A 554 -9.19 22.83 19.07
C SER A 554 -8.97 21.45 18.46
N LEU A 555 -8.32 21.43 17.30
CA LEU A 555 -7.95 20.19 16.64
C LEU A 555 -6.72 19.55 17.30
N ARG A 556 -6.78 18.24 17.51
CA ARG A 556 -5.66 17.41 18.00
C ARG A 556 -5.53 16.17 17.13
N TYR A 557 -4.29 15.77 16.88
CA TYR A 557 -3.96 14.55 16.17
C TYR A 557 -3.32 13.57 17.12
N TYR A 558 -3.67 12.30 16.99
CA TYR A 558 -3.10 11.19 17.76
C TYR A 558 -2.42 10.25 16.77
N LEU A 559 -1.18 9.89 17.05
CA LEU A 559 -0.27 9.25 16.10
C LEU A 559 0.39 8.07 16.80
N GLY A 560 0.17 6.87 16.30
CA GLY A 560 0.86 5.67 16.74
C GLY A 560 2.05 5.39 15.83
N PHE A 561 3.09 4.80 16.41
CA PHE A 561 4.29 4.35 15.71
C PHE A 561 4.56 2.88 16.00
N GLN A 562 5.52 2.30 15.28
CA GLN A 562 5.87 0.90 15.49
C GLN A 562 6.32 0.63 16.94
N ASN A 563 5.94 -0.52 17.49
CA ASN A 563 6.40 -1.02 18.80
C ASN A 563 6.00 -0.18 20.03
N GLY A 564 4.92 0.57 19.93
CA GLY A 564 4.17 1.12 21.06
C GLY A 564 4.18 2.63 21.18
N THR A 565 5.15 3.31 20.59
CA THR A 565 5.28 4.76 20.78
C THR A 565 4.05 5.49 20.26
N MET A 566 3.54 6.45 21.03
CA MET A 566 2.37 7.24 20.68
C MET A 566 2.60 8.72 20.97
N TYR A 567 2.15 9.59 20.07
CA TYR A 567 2.20 11.04 20.22
C TYR A 567 0.82 11.68 20.08
N GLN A 568 0.61 12.76 20.83
CA GLN A 568 -0.41 13.77 20.54
C GLN A 568 0.25 14.97 19.86
N ARG A 569 -0.45 15.58 18.90
CA ARG A 569 -0.04 16.85 18.27
C ARG A 569 -1.15 17.89 18.31
N LYS A 570 -0.84 19.05 18.91
CA LYS A 570 -1.65 20.30 18.88
C LYS A 570 -0.87 21.42 18.18
N SER A 571 0.15 21.95 18.85
CA SER A 571 1.13 22.91 18.30
C SER A 571 2.54 22.31 18.13
N GLY A 572 2.81 21.22 18.85
CA GLY A 572 4.04 20.43 18.79
C GLY A 572 3.71 18.97 19.14
N PHE A 573 4.73 18.11 19.14
CA PHE A 573 4.60 16.71 19.52
C PHE A 573 4.74 16.53 21.02
N LEU A 574 3.82 15.81 21.63
CA LEU A 574 3.88 15.35 23.01
C LEU A 574 3.85 13.83 23.00
N GLU A 575 4.89 13.17 23.53
CA GLU A 575 4.87 11.72 23.70
C GLU A 575 3.89 11.36 24.82
N ILE A 576 2.94 10.49 24.52
CA ILE A 576 1.86 10.09 25.43
C ILE A 576 1.79 8.56 25.57
N THR A 577 2.84 7.85 25.19
CA THR A 577 2.96 6.39 25.37
C THR A 577 2.71 6.04 26.85
N PRO A 578 1.79 5.12 27.19
CA PRO A 578 1.58 4.73 28.59
C PRO A 578 2.85 4.11 29.18
N ASP A 579 3.20 4.53 30.40
CA ASP A 579 4.35 3.95 31.11
C ASP A 579 4.13 2.45 31.37
N GLU A 580 5.24 1.69 31.31
CA GLU A 580 5.27 0.24 31.49
C GLU A 580 4.40 -0.55 30.48
N SER A 581 3.94 0.09 29.42
CA SER A 581 3.21 -0.59 28.34
C SER A 581 4.14 -1.40 27.43
N SER A 582 3.55 -2.39 26.78
CA SER A 582 4.15 -3.14 25.68
C SER A 582 3.17 -3.13 24.53
N SER A 583 3.65 -3.22 23.29
CA SER A 583 2.81 -3.17 22.09
C SER A 583 3.22 -4.25 21.12
N GLN A 584 2.42 -4.41 20.07
CA GLN A 584 2.79 -5.11 18.86
C GLN A 584 3.52 -4.15 17.91
N PHE A 585 4.06 -4.67 16.80
CA PHE A 585 4.65 -3.83 15.76
C PHE A 585 3.67 -2.75 15.31
N VAL A 586 2.50 -3.13 14.79
CA VAL A 586 1.43 -2.17 14.52
C VAL A 586 0.71 -1.87 15.84
N THR A 587 1.12 -0.79 16.49
CA THR A 587 0.49 -0.27 17.70
C THR A 587 -0.94 0.15 17.42
N TYR A 588 -1.86 -0.34 18.24
CA TYR A 588 -3.27 -0.02 18.14
C TYR A 588 -3.74 0.82 19.32
N PHE A 589 -4.41 1.91 19.00
CA PHE A 589 -5.20 2.70 19.95
C PHE A 589 -6.51 3.08 19.28
N TYR A 590 -7.49 3.46 20.09
CA TYR A 590 -8.79 3.93 19.63
C TYR A 590 -9.15 5.22 20.36
N LEU A 591 -9.44 6.27 19.59
CA LEU A 591 -10.02 7.51 20.10
C LEU A 591 -11.53 7.47 19.85
N ASP A 592 -12.34 7.69 20.88
CA ASP A 592 -13.78 7.76 20.70
C ASP A 592 -14.14 8.97 19.82
N PRO A 593 -14.78 8.78 18.64
CA PRO A 593 -15.00 9.84 17.68
C PRO A 593 -16.05 10.87 18.15
N ASP A 594 -16.96 10.48 19.03
CA ASP A 594 -18.03 11.37 19.54
C ASP A 594 -17.71 11.90 20.96
N ASN A 595 -16.76 11.28 21.66
CA ASN A 595 -16.31 11.64 23.01
C ASN A 595 -14.78 11.73 23.08
N ASN A 596 -14.19 12.72 22.40
CA ASN A 596 -12.73 12.79 22.13
C ASN A 596 -11.81 12.94 23.37
N GLU A 597 -12.35 12.95 24.59
CA GLU A 597 -11.57 12.79 25.81
C GLU A 597 -11.27 11.33 26.15
N SER A 598 -12.03 10.38 25.60
CA SER A 598 -11.85 8.95 25.82
C SER A 598 -10.90 8.34 24.79
N LEU A 599 -9.73 7.91 25.26
CA LEU A 599 -8.67 7.31 24.47
C LEU A 599 -8.23 5.98 25.09
N TYR A 600 -8.10 4.95 24.26
CA TYR A 600 -7.81 3.58 24.66
C TYR A 600 -6.57 3.08 23.94
N TYR A 601 -5.60 2.52 24.67
CA TYR A 601 -4.36 1.99 24.12
C TYR A 601 -4.25 0.49 24.39
N ALA A 602 -4.03 -0.31 23.34
CA ALA A 602 -3.91 -1.76 23.41
C ALA A 602 -2.48 -2.16 23.77
N GLY A 603 -2.23 -2.35 25.07
CA GLY A 603 -0.95 -2.79 25.61
C GLY A 603 -0.75 -4.30 25.55
N GLN A 604 -0.82 -4.89 24.34
CA GLN A 604 -0.97 -6.33 24.12
C GLN A 604 -2.24 -6.86 24.81
N SER A 605 -2.13 -7.67 25.86
CA SER A 605 -3.31 -8.15 26.63
C SER A 605 -3.89 -7.10 27.58
N ASN A 606 -3.13 -6.06 27.93
CA ASN A 606 -3.59 -5.01 28.83
C ASN A 606 -4.30 -3.89 28.07
N LEU A 607 -5.31 -3.28 28.70
CA LEU A 607 -5.95 -2.08 28.19
C LEU A 607 -5.61 -0.87 29.07
N PHE A 608 -5.03 0.15 28.46
CA PHE A 608 -4.78 1.44 29.09
C PHE A 608 -5.83 2.44 28.62
N VAL A 609 -6.39 3.22 29.53
CA VAL A 609 -7.49 4.16 29.23
C VAL A 609 -7.22 5.52 29.87
N THR A 610 -7.65 6.58 29.18
CA THR A 610 -7.85 7.91 29.75
C THR A 610 -9.20 8.47 29.31
N HIS A 611 -9.79 9.30 30.17
CA HIS A 611 -10.98 10.12 29.89
C HIS A 611 -10.68 11.63 30.01
N ASP A 612 -9.40 11.97 29.93
CA ASP A 612 -8.84 13.32 29.88
C ASP A 612 -7.70 13.34 28.84
N ALA A 613 -8.03 12.95 27.60
CA ALA A 613 -7.08 12.95 26.49
C ALA A 613 -6.51 14.36 26.23
N GLU A 614 -7.20 15.41 26.66
CA GLU A 614 -6.69 16.77 26.60
C GLU A 614 -5.37 16.97 27.38
N ASN A 615 -5.29 16.43 28.60
CA ASN A 615 -4.16 16.64 29.52
C ASN A 615 -3.29 15.38 29.70
N ILE A 616 -3.44 14.40 28.82
CA ILE A 616 -2.74 13.12 28.87
C ILE A 616 -1.21 13.27 28.80
N THR A 617 -0.54 12.46 29.62
CA THR A 617 0.91 12.23 29.66
C THR A 617 1.17 10.73 29.82
N SER A 618 2.41 10.28 29.66
CA SER A 618 2.79 8.87 29.85
C SER A 618 2.37 8.27 31.20
N GLU A 619 2.35 9.09 32.26
CA GLU A 619 2.06 8.67 33.64
C GLU A 619 0.56 8.68 34.00
N THR A 620 -0.30 9.31 33.19
CA THR A 620 -1.71 9.59 33.56
C THR A 620 -2.70 8.54 33.04
N TRP A 621 -2.21 7.52 32.32
CA TRP A 621 -3.02 6.40 31.87
C TRP A 621 -3.46 5.52 33.04
N THR A 622 -4.70 5.03 32.98
CA THR A 622 -5.19 3.99 33.88
C THR A 622 -5.08 2.63 33.19
N ASN A 623 -4.26 1.73 33.72
CA ASN A 623 -4.28 0.33 33.29
C ASN A 623 -5.45 -0.40 33.96
N ILE A 624 -6.48 -0.74 33.17
CA ILE A 624 -7.65 -1.48 33.66
C ILE A 624 -7.49 -3.01 33.55
N GLY A 625 -6.28 -3.47 33.23
CA GLY A 625 -5.89 -4.88 33.21
C GLY A 625 -6.29 -5.61 31.93
N THR A 626 -6.46 -6.93 32.04
CA THR A 626 -6.62 -7.84 30.90
C THR A 626 -8.04 -8.40 30.80
N LEU A 627 -8.41 -8.88 29.61
CA LEU A 627 -9.62 -9.67 29.40
C LEU A 627 -9.53 -11.00 30.17
N SER A 628 -10.67 -11.63 30.47
CA SER A 628 -10.72 -12.91 31.18
C SER A 628 -10.00 -14.07 30.47
N THR A 629 -9.75 -13.94 29.17
CA THR A 629 -8.99 -14.88 28.33
C THR A 629 -7.50 -14.53 28.20
N ASN A 630 -7.08 -13.36 28.71
CA ASN A 630 -5.72 -12.84 28.58
C ASN A 630 -5.19 -12.74 27.14
N GLU A 631 -6.08 -12.61 26.15
CA GLU A 631 -5.70 -12.47 24.74
C GLU A 631 -5.23 -11.05 24.39
N PHE A 632 -4.41 -10.91 23.35
CA PHE A 632 -3.99 -9.60 22.86
C PHE A 632 -5.20 -8.85 22.30
N ILE A 633 -5.33 -7.58 22.65
CA ILE A 633 -6.38 -6.70 22.14
C ILE A 633 -6.00 -6.27 20.72
N ARG A 634 -6.95 -6.40 19.79
CA ARG A 634 -6.76 -6.17 18.35
C ARG A 634 -7.58 -5.04 17.79
N THR A 635 -8.79 -4.86 18.32
CA THR A 635 -9.71 -3.80 17.88
C THR A 635 -10.63 -3.37 19.02
N ILE A 636 -11.07 -2.12 18.95
CA ILE A 636 -11.94 -1.49 19.93
C ILE A 636 -12.98 -0.66 19.18
N ALA A 637 -14.23 -0.68 19.64
CA ALA A 637 -15.29 0.19 19.13
C ALA A 637 -16.20 0.69 20.26
N THR A 638 -16.68 1.93 20.16
CA THR A 638 -17.63 2.52 21.12
C THR A 638 -18.96 2.87 20.47
N THR A 639 -20.04 2.78 21.25
CA THR A 639 -21.35 3.26 20.83
C THR A 639 -21.31 4.76 20.49
N ARG A 640 -21.98 5.14 19.41
CA ARG A 640 -22.05 6.54 18.94
C ARG A 640 -22.97 7.41 19.81
N GLY A 641 -22.70 8.71 19.80
CA GLY A 641 -23.44 9.74 20.55
C GLY A 641 -22.73 10.19 21.83
N ALA A 642 -23.37 11.13 22.54
CA ALA A 642 -22.88 11.62 23.82
C ALA A 642 -22.83 10.49 24.85
N TYR A 643 -21.74 10.45 25.62
CA TYR A 643 -21.56 9.47 26.69
C TYR A 643 -22.72 9.45 27.68
N ASN A 644 -23.15 8.24 28.03
CA ASN A 644 -24.16 7.97 29.05
C ASN A 644 -23.87 6.62 29.72
N ALA A 645 -23.57 6.64 31.02
CA ALA A 645 -23.26 5.44 31.81
C ALA A 645 -24.29 4.30 31.67
N ALA A 646 -25.56 4.61 31.43
CA ALA A 646 -26.62 3.60 31.30
C ALA A 646 -26.66 2.91 29.93
N THR A 647 -26.14 3.53 28.87
CA THR A 647 -26.32 3.07 27.48
C THR A 647 -25.03 2.94 26.69
N SER A 648 -23.97 3.64 27.09
CA SER A 648 -22.68 3.58 26.41
C SER A 648 -22.03 2.23 26.63
N GLN A 649 -21.54 1.65 25.52
CA GLN A 649 -20.84 0.38 25.52
C GLN A 649 -19.51 0.51 24.78
N LEU A 650 -18.53 -0.26 25.23
CA LEU A 650 -17.26 -0.51 24.57
C LEU A 650 -17.24 -1.98 24.15
N PHE A 651 -16.85 -2.24 22.92
CA PHE A 651 -16.66 -3.58 22.38
C PHE A 651 -15.18 -3.78 22.08
N ILE A 652 -14.67 -4.96 22.44
CA ILE A 652 -13.25 -5.31 22.32
C ILE A 652 -13.13 -6.63 21.58
N GLY A 653 -12.28 -6.66 20.54
CA GLY A 653 -11.91 -7.85 19.81
C GLY A 653 -10.46 -8.26 20.11
N GLY A 654 -10.20 -9.56 20.27
CA GLY A 654 -8.88 -10.06 20.62
C GLY A 654 -8.24 -11.03 19.62
N GLN A 655 -7.01 -11.45 19.93
CA GLN A 655 -6.17 -12.39 19.16
C GLN A 655 -6.30 -13.85 19.66
N SER A 656 -7.46 -14.22 20.19
CA SER A 656 -7.87 -15.62 20.37
C SER A 656 -9.33 -15.81 19.98
N GLY A 657 -9.83 -14.90 19.13
CA GLY A 657 -11.17 -14.88 18.58
C GLY A 657 -12.26 -14.34 19.52
N GLY A 658 -11.88 -13.82 20.69
CA GLY A 658 -12.83 -13.33 21.68
C GLY A 658 -13.43 -11.97 21.31
N VAL A 659 -14.74 -11.85 21.50
CA VAL A 659 -15.49 -10.58 21.41
C VAL A 659 -16.10 -10.28 22.78
N PHE A 660 -15.81 -9.11 23.32
CA PHE A 660 -16.22 -8.70 24.66
C PHE A 660 -16.98 -7.40 24.62
N ARG A 661 -17.91 -7.23 25.56
CA ARG A 661 -18.63 -5.99 25.81
C ARG A 661 -18.33 -5.49 27.21
N VAL A 662 -18.10 -4.20 27.33
CA VAL A 662 -17.98 -3.49 28.59
C VAL A 662 -19.05 -2.41 28.62
N SER A 663 -19.91 -2.46 29.64
CA SER A 663 -20.92 -1.43 29.88
C SER A 663 -20.33 -0.32 30.75
N ASP A 664 -20.82 0.90 30.59
CA ASP A 664 -20.33 2.05 31.36
C ASP A 664 -18.80 2.25 31.26
N PRO A 665 -18.24 2.36 30.04
CA PRO A 665 -16.80 2.22 29.82
C PRO A 665 -15.93 3.28 30.51
N GLN A 666 -16.49 4.41 30.96
CA GLN A 666 -15.69 5.43 31.67
C GLN A 666 -15.52 5.16 33.17
N ASN A 667 -16.26 4.20 33.74
CA ASN A 667 -16.21 3.88 35.17
C ASN A 667 -15.60 2.50 35.45
N VAL A 668 -15.02 1.86 34.43
CA VAL A 668 -14.45 0.52 34.53
C VAL A 668 -13.16 0.56 35.33
N THR A 669 -13.03 -0.38 36.27
CA THR A 669 -11.83 -0.50 37.11
C THR A 669 -11.04 -1.78 36.86
N SER A 670 -11.70 -2.84 36.37
CA SER A 670 -11.06 -4.12 36.05
C SER A 670 -11.75 -4.80 34.88
N LEU A 671 -11.02 -4.92 33.78
CA LEU A 671 -11.48 -5.55 32.55
C LEU A 671 -11.80 -7.04 32.76
N SER A 672 -11.04 -7.73 33.61
CA SER A 672 -11.20 -9.17 33.88
C SER A 672 -12.53 -9.55 34.53
N THR A 673 -13.16 -8.59 35.22
CA THR A 673 -14.41 -8.78 35.98
C THR A 673 -15.61 -8.10 35.34
N GLU A 674 -15.38 -6.98 34.63
CA GLU A 674 -16.46 -6.13 34.11
C GLU A 674 -16.69 -6.36 32.59
N ALA A 675 -15.73 -6.91 31.86
CA ALA A 675 -15.93 -7.32 30.48
C ALA A 675 -16.73 -8.62 30.37
N VAL A 676 -17.87 -8.55 29.70
CA VAL A 676 -18.71 -9.72 29.40
C VAL A 676 -18.25 -10.33 28.08
N ASN A 677 -17.83 -11.60 28.13
CA ASN A 677 -17.53 -12.35 26.91
C ASN A 677 -18.83 -12.66 26.16
N ILE A 678 -18.99 -12.04 24.99
CA ILE A 678 -20.14 -12.19 24.12
C ILE A 678 -19.76 -12.88 22.79
N THR A 679 -18.65 -13.61 22.77
CA THR A 679 -18.12 -14.25 21.55
C THR A 679 -19.17 -15.13 20.87
N PRO A 680 -19.37 -15.04 19.54
CA PRO A 680 -20.26 -15.94 18.81
C PRO A 680 -19.96 -17.40 19.12
N ALA A 681 -21.00 -18.22 19.29
CA ALA A 681 -20.83 -19.63 19.68
C ALA A 681 -20.04 -20.44 18.64
N SER A 682 -20.24 -20.14 17.36
CA SER A 682 -19.58 -20.79 16.22
C SER A 682 -18.27 -20.13 15.78
N ALA A 683 -17.82 -19.07 16.44
CA ALA A 683 -16.53 -18.46 16.16
C ALA A 683 -15.39 -19.36 16.61
N THR A 684 -14.31 -19.40 15.82
CA THR A 684 -13.07 -20.09 16.17
C THR A 684 -12.43 -19.39 17.37
N LYS A 685 -11.98 -20.18 18.36
CA LYS A 685 -11.40 -19.70 19.63
C LYS A 685 -10.03 -20.31 19.87
N SER A 686 -9.14 -20.17 18.90
CA SER A 686 -7.75 -20.62 19.00
C SER A 686 -6.81 -19.42 18.99
N SER A 687 -5.60 -19.61 19.53
CA SER A 687 -4.53 -18.61 19.44
C SER A 687 -4.34 -18.16 17.98
N ASN A 688 -4.06 -16.87 17.77
CA ASN A 688 -3.93 -16.25 16.44
C ASN A 688 -5.22 -16.14 15.63
N THR A 689 -6.38 -16.45 16.21
CA THR A 689 -7.65 -16.01 15.64
C THR A 689 -7.82 -14.51 15.91
N ILE A 690 -7.76 -13.69 14.87
CA ILE A 690 -7.78 -12.23 14.96
C ILE A 690 -9.19 -11.72 14.68
N VAL A 691 -9.83 -11.15 15.70
CA VAL A 691 -10.95 -10.21 15.48
C VAL A 691 -10.34 -8.93 14.91
N SER A 692 -10.57 -8.69 13.62
CA SER A 692 -9.95 -7.58 12.89
C SER A 692 -10.68 -6.26 13.09
N ASP A 693 -12.01 -6.30 13.19
CA ASP A 693 -12.81 -5.10 13.42
C ASP A 693 -14.17 -5.39 14.04
N ILE A 694 -14.76 -4.38 14.68
CA ILE A 694 -16.11 -4.40 15.24
C ILE A 694 -16.83 -3.13 14.84
N ALA A 695 -17.89 -3.26 14.04
CA ALA A 695 -18.72 -2.14 13.64
C ALA A 695 -20.02 -2.10 14.43
N ILE A 696 -20.37 -0.91 14.93
CA ILE A 696 -21.58 -0.66 15.71
C ILE A 696 -22.49 0.26 14.90
N HIS A 697 -23.78 -0.06 14.85
CA HIS A 697 -24.75 0.76 14.14
C HIS A 697 -24.84 2.17 14.76
N PRO A 698 -24.91 3.24 13.95
CA PRO A 698 -24.69 4.62 14.40
C PRO A 698 -25.73 5.15 15.39
N THR A 699 -26.89 4.50 15.49
CA THR A 699 -27.98 4.93 16.38
C THR A 699 -28.56 3.79 17.23
N ASN A 700 -28.05 2.55 17.08
CA ASN A 700 -28.59 1.38 17.75
C ASN A 700 -27.46 0.50 18.30
N PRO A 701 -27.20 0.52 19.62
CA PRO A 701 -26.09 -0.22 20.22
C PRO A 701 -26.28 -1.75 20.18
N ASP A 702 -27.48 -2.25 19.84
CA ASP A 702 -27.75 -3.68 19.73
C ASP A 702 -27.32 -4.29 18.39
N ILE A 703 -27.16 -3.47 17.35
CA ILE A 703 -26.75 -3.94 16.02
C ILE A 703 -25.24 -3.82 15.92
N VAL A 704 -24.56 -4.97 16.00
CA VAL A 704 -23.09 -5.07 15.97
C VAL A 704 -22.66 -6.12 14.97
N LEU A 705 -21.68 -5.77 14.14
CA LEU A 705 -21.02 -6.65 13.18
C LEU A 705 -19.58 -6.89 13.68
N ALA A 706 -19.24 -8.15 13.99
CA ALA A 706 -17.88 -8.55 14.35
C ALA A 706 -17.26 -9.30 13.18
N VAL A 707 -16.04 -8.91 12.79
CA VAL A 707 -15.32 -9.51 11.66
C VAL A 707 -13.95 -10.05 12.04
N TYR A 708 -13.52 -11.09 11.33
CA TYR A 708 -12.28 -11.80 11.58
C TYR A 708 -11.41 -11.83 10.32
N ALA A 709 -10.10 -11.80 10.55
CA ALA A 709 -9.11 -11.63 9.49
C ALA A 709 -8.56 -12.92 8.90
N ASN A 710 -8.69 -14.04 9.60
CA ASN A 710 -8.06 -15.29 9.19
C ASN A 710 -8.78 -15.96 8.02
N TYR A 711 -8.16 -16.96 7.44
CA TYR A 711 -8.77 -17.81 6.42
C TYR A 711 -9.16 -19.18 7.00
N GLY A 712 -10.07 -19.88 6.32
CA GLY A 712 -10.52 -21.23 6.70
C GLY A 712 -11.30 -21.27 8.02
N ILE A 713 -11.88 -20.14 8.42
CA ILE A 713 -12.79 -20.00 9.56
C ILE A 713 -13.96 -19.11 9.14
N ASN A 714 -15.04 -19.17 9.92
CA ASN A 714 -16.17 -18.25 9.79
C ASN A 714 -15.78 -16.83 10.25
N ASN A 715 -15.98 -15.83 9.40
CA ASN A 715 -15.41 -14.49 9.54
C ASN A 715 -16.40 -13.35 9.74
N ILE A 716 -17.70 -13.48 9.44
CA ILE A 716 -18.65 -12.35 9.52
C ILE A 716 -19.87 -12.69 10.39
N TYR A 717 -19.97 -12.04 11.55
CA TYR A 717 -21.05 -12.25 12.52
C TYR A 717 -21.85 -10.99 12.78
N LEU A 718 -23.18 -11.09 12.67
CA LEU A 718 -24.11 -10.01 12.98
C LEU A 718 -24.95 -10.38 14.21
N THR A 719 -25.04 -9.46 15.17
CA THR A 719 -26.04 -9.51 16.23
C THR A 719 -26.96 -8.29 16.13
N LYS A 720 -28.20 -8.45 16.61
CA LYS A 720 -29.22 -7.38 16.71
C LYS A 720 -29.72 -7.21 18.15
N ASN A 721 -28.97 -7.74 19.12
CA ASN A 721 -29.25 -7.66 20.56
C ASN A 721 -27.95 -7.65 21.39
N ALA A 722 -26.91 -6.96 20.92
CA ALA A 722 -25.58 -6.95 21.53
C ALA A 722 -25.56 -6.53 23.01
N THR A 723 -26.54 -5.75 23.48
CA THR A 723 -26.62 -5.29 24.88
C THR A 723 -27.30 -6.30 25.83
N ALA A 724 -27.89 -7.38 25.30
CA ALA A 724 -28.46 -8.45 26.11
C ALA A 724 -27.37 -9.17 26.93
N PRO A 725 -27.68 -9.75 28.11
CA PRO A 725 -26.70 -10.54 28.88
C PRO A 725 -26.08 -11.71 28.12
N SER A 726 -26.82 -12.24 27.14
CA SER A 726 -26.35 -13.30 26.24
C SER A 726 -26.89 -13.01 24.83
N PRO A 727 -26.14 -12.25 24.01
CA PRO A 727 -26.60 -11.90 22.67
C PRO A 727 -26.65 -13.12 21.75
N THR A 728 -27.51 -13.04 20.75
CA THR A 728 -27.61 -14.04 19.68
C THR A 728 -26.87 -13.53 18.46
N TRP A 729 -26.00 -14.36 17.90
CA TRP A 729 -25.21 -14.05 16.71
C TRP A 729 -25.68 -14.88 15.53
N GLN A 730 -25.70 -14.25 14.35
CA GLN A 730 -25.96 -14.88 13.07
C GLN A 730 -24.70 -14.82 12.21
N LEU A 731 -24.32 -15.94 11.61
CA LEU A 731 -23.29 -15.98 10.56
C LEU A 731 -23.86 -15.39 9.27
N VAL A 732 -23.18 -14.41 8.68
CA VAL A 732 -23.68 -13.64 7.52
C VAL A 732 -22.65 -13.48 6.40
N GLU A 733 -21.73 -14.44 6.25
CA GLU A 733 -20.68 -14.42 5.22
C GLU A 733 -21.23 -14.52 3.79
N ARG A 734 -22.24 -15.36 3.59
CA ARG A 734 -22.87 -15.59 2.29
C ARG A 734 -21.82 -15.97 1.22
N ASN A 735 -21.68 -15.16 0.18
CA ASN A 735 -20.73 -15.35 -0.90
C ASN A 735 -19.29 -14.93 -0.54
N LEU A 736 -18.99 -14.58 0.72
CA LEU A 736 -17.65 -14.20 1.19
C LEU A 736 -17.05 -15.23 2.15
N GLU A 737 -17.48 -16.49 2.12
CA GLU A 737 -17.06 -17.57 3.04
C GLU A 737 -15.55 -17.89 3.03
N ASN A 738 -14.86 -17.57 1.92
CA ASN A 738 -13.41 -17.78 1.78
C ASN A 738 -12.61 -16.48 1.96
N HIS A 739 -13.29 -15.34 2.15
CA HIS A 739 -12.64 -14.04 2.22
C HIS A 739 -12.06 -13.78 3.60
N SER A 740 -10.90 -13.15 3.58
CA SER A 740 -10.28 -12.58 4.76
C SER A 740 -10.80 -11.16 4.99
N ILE A 741 -11.42 -10.93 6.14
CA ILE A 741 -12.12 -9.66 6.41
C ILE A 741 -11.25 -8.76 7.30
N ARG A 742 -10.95 -7.56 6.82
CA ARG A 742 -9.94 -6.66 7.39
C ARG A 742 -10.55 -5.53 8.21
N SER A 743 -11.71 -5.04 7.79
CA SER A 743 -12.38 -3.89 8.39
C SER A 743 -13.89 -3.96 8.17
N ALA A 744 -14.66 -3.25 8.99
CA ALA A 744 -16.11 -3.25 8.92
C ALA A 744 -16.69 -1.85 9.20
N ALA A 745 -17.83 -1.55 8.58
CA ALA A 745 -18.62 -0.37 8.94
C ALA A 745 -20.13 -0.68 8.83
N ILE A 746 -20.92 -0.10 9.72
CA ILE A 746 -22.38 -0.07 9.62
C ILE A 746 -22.79 1.38 9.40
N THR A 747 -23.50 1.61 8.32
CA THR A 747 -23.99 2.93 7.93
C THR A 747 -25.51 2.94 7.95
N GLN A 748 -26.09 4.11 8.17
CA GLN A 748 -27.52 4.31 8.10
C GLN A 748 -27.81 5.67 7.49
N VAL A 749 -28.64 5.69 6.45
CA VAL A 749 -29.21 6.92 5.87
C VAL A 749 -30.72 6.74 5.82
N GLY A 750 -31.45 7.62 6.52
CA GLY A 750 -32.87 7.46 6.81
C GLY A 750 -33.18 6.07 7.39
N SER A 751 -33.94 5.26 6.65
CA SER A 751 -34.31 3.90 7.08
C SER A 751 -33.42 2.79 6.53
N GLU A 752 -32.54 3.11 5.59
CA GLU A 752 -31.67 2.12 4.94
C GLU A 752 -30.40 1.91 5.78
N ILE A 753 -30.17 0.66 6.18
CA ILE A 753 -28.92 0.22 6.81
C ILE A 753 -28.08 -0.42 5.73
N THR A 754 -26.82 -0.01 5.60
CA THR A 754 -25.85 -0.69 4.73
C THR A 754 -24.65 -1.13 5.56
N TYR A 755 -24.32 -2.42 5.45
CA TYR A 755 -23.16 -3.05 6.04
C TYR A 755 -22.04 -3.05 5.02
N PHE A 756 -20.85 -2.63 5.42
CA PHE A 756 -19.64 -2.66 4.60
C PHE A 756 -18.61 -3.55 5.26
N VAL A 757 -17.89 -4.32 4.43
CA VAL A 757 -16.71 -5.06 4.86
C VAL A 757 -15.57 -4.79 3.88
N GLY A 758 -14.43 -4.38 4.42
CA GLY A 758 -13.16 -4.36 3.71
C GLY A 758 -12.50 -5.71 3.81
N THR A 759 -11.94 -6.21 2.71
CA THR A 759 -11.33 -7.54 2.64
C THR A 759 -9.88 -7.46 2.18
N ALA A 760 -9.20 -8.61 2.15
CA ALA A 760 -7.93 -8.73 1.45
C ALA A 760 -8.04 -8.51 -0.08
N ARG A 761 -9.27 -8.47 -0.64
CA ARG A 761 -9.54 -8.28 -2.08
C ARG A 761 -10.75 -7.39 -2.33
N GLY A 762 -10.63 -6.12 -1.98
CA GLY A 762 -11.62 -5.09 -2.29
C GLY A 762 -12.66 -4.85 -1.19
N LEU A 763 -13.56 -3.91 -1.49
CA LEU A 763 -14.64 -3.44 -0.62
C LEU A 763 -15.97 -4.08 -1.02
N TYR A 764 -16.77 -4.50 -0.04
CA TYR A 764 -18.08 -5.11 -0.29
C TYR A 764 -19.16 -4.47 0.58
N SER A 765 -20.40 -4.46 0.08
CA SER A 765 -21.57 -3.97 0.79
C SER A 765 -22.76 -4.93 0.72
N SER A 766 -23.64 -4.90 1.72
CA SER A 766 -24.95 -5.54 1.73
C SER A 766 -25.93 -4.73 2.56
N THR A 767 -27.18 -4.63 2.13
CA THR A 767 -28.25 -3.95 2.88
C THR A 767 -28.93 -4.87 3.90
N ASP A 768 -28.81 -6.19 3.71
CA ASP A 768 -29.25 -7.19 4.68
C ASP A 768 -28.41 -8.47 4.52
N PRO A 769 -27.22 -8.56 5.15
CA PRO A 769 -26.33 -9.69 4.96
C PRO A 769 -26.92 -11.01 5.51
N ALA A 770 -27.99 -10.93 6.31
CA ALA A 770 -28.76 -12.10 6.73
C ALA A 770 -29.55 -12.73 5.57
N SER A 771 -29.94 -11.98 4.53
CA SER A 771 -30.78 -12.46 3.42
C SER A 771 -30.18 -12.22 2.02
N ILE A 772 -29.24 -11.29 1.88
CA ILE A 772 -28.70 -10.76 0.61
C ILE A 772 -27.19 -10.96 0.54
N ASN A 773 -26.71 -11.46 -0.60
CA ASN A 773 -25.29 -11.60 -0.89
C ASN A 773 -24.58 -10.25 -0.92
N TRP A 774 -23.31 -10.25 -0.53
CA TRP A 774 -22.44 -9.09 -0.61
C TRP A 774 -22.13 -8.73 -2.06
N THR A 775 -22.13 -7.43 -2.35
CA THR A 775 -21.81 -6.86 -3.66
C THR A 775 -20.50 -6.10 -3.58
N ILE A 776 -19.60 -6.31 -4.54
CA ILE A 776 -18.34 -5.56 -4.60
C ILE A 776 -18.60 -4.09 -4.89
N GLU A 777 -17.83 -3.18 -4.29
CA GLU A 777 -17.91 -1.73 -4.46
C GLU A 777 -16.63 -1.16 -5.06
N GLY A 778 -16.77 -0.05 -5.81
CA GLY A 778 -15.64 0.67 -6.36
C GLY A 778 -14.74 -0.17 -7.29
N ALA A 779 -15.29 -1.12 -8.04
CA ALA A 779 -14.49 -2.02 -8.89
C ALA A 779 -13.53 -1.30 -9.86
N ASN A 780 -13.90 -0.10 -10.33
CA ASN A 780 -13.06 0.71 -11.20
C ASN A 780 -12.04 1.58 -10.43
N ASP A 781 -12.37 2.00 -9.21
CA ASP A 781 -11.58 2.95 -8.43
C ASP A 781 -10.66 2.24 -7.42
N LEU A 782 -11.26 1.38 -6.59
CA LEU A 782 -10.61 0.58 -5.55
C LEU A 782 -10.08 -0.75 -6.08
N GLY A 783 -10.78 -1.37 -7.03
CA GLY A 783 -10.43 -2.70 -7.56
C GLY A 783 -10.36 -3.77 -6.47
N LEU A 784 -9.27 -4.54 -6.48
CA LEU A 784 -8.97 -5.57 -5.47
C LEU A 784 -8.00 -5.10 -4.38
N ALA A 785 -7.82 -3.80 -4.19
CA ALA A 785 -6.94 -3.29 -3.13
C ALA A 785 -7.33 -3.86 -1.75
N VAL A 786 -6.33 -4.14 -0.91
CA VAL A 786 -6.57 -4.53 0.49
C VAL A 786 -7.19 -3.36 1.23
N ILE A 787 -8.36 -3.56 1.82
CA ILE A 787 -9.11 -2.52 2.53
C ILE A 787 -8.84 -2.65 4.03
N SER A 788 -7.79 -1.99 4.51
CA SER A 788 -7.27 -2.11 5.87
C SER A 788 -8.11 -1.39 6.92
N SER A 789 -8.82 -0.32 6.56
CA SER A 789 -9.53 0.52 7.53
C SER A 789 -10.76 1.19 6.92
N LEU A 790 -11.86 1.20 7.68
CA LEU A 790 -13.10 1.90 7.35
C LEU A 790 -13.49 2.85 8.48
N VAL A 791 -13.77 4.12 8.16
CA VAL A 791 -14.24 5.12 9.13
C VAL A 791 -15.52 5.74 8.62
N TYR A 792 -16.58 5.70 9.41
CA TYR A 792 -17.88 6.30 9.07
C TYR A 792 -18.19 7.51 9.97
N ARG A 793 -18.54 8.62 9.33
CA ARG A 793 -19.05 9.85 9.97
C ARG A 793 -20.55 10.00 9.67
N PRO A 794 -21.43 9.64 10.62
CA PRO A 794 -22.89 9.66 10.41
C PRO A 794 -23.47 11.06 10.25
N SER A 795 -22.77 12.10 10.72
CA SER A 795 -23.27 13.47 10.74
C SER A 795 -23.37 14.12 9.35
N ASP A 796 -22.71 13.54 8.34
CA ASP A 796 -22.80 13.93 6.93
C ASP A 796 -22.65 12.73 5.97
N ASN A 797 -22.87 11.51 6.49
CA ASN A 797 -22.85 10.25 5.75
C ASN A 797 -21.55 9.97 4.99
N LYS A 798 -20.40 10.39 5.51
CA LYS A 798 -19.10 10.15 4.87
C LYS A 798 -18.49 8.83 5.32
N LEU A 799 -18.05 8.02 4.36
CA LEU A 799 -17.26 6.82 4.57
C LEU A 799 -15.85 7.05 3.98
N LEU A 800 -14.83 6.96 4.82
CA LEU A 800 -13.42 6.97 4.43
C LEU A 800 -12.91 5.53 4.40
N ILE A 801 -12.15 5.22 3.36
CA ILE A 801 -11.63 3.89 3.05
C ILE A 801 -10.10 4.01 2.97
N GLY A 802 -9.42 3.40 3.93
CA GLY A 802 -7.97 3.20 3.91
C GLY A 802 -7.61 1.93 3.16
N THR A 803 -6.62 2.01 2.28
CA THR A 803 -6.12 0.85 1.55
C THR A 803 -4.62 0.64 1.79
N HIS A 804 -4.18 -0.61 1.67
CA HIS A 804 -2.77 -0.97 1.74
C HIS A 804 -2.19 -1.12 0.33
N GLY A 805 -1.74 -0.02 -0.27
CA GLY A 805 -1.08 0.00 -1.60
C GLY A 805 -1.82 0.83 -2.66
N ASN A 806 -2.97 1.41 -2.33
CA ASN A 806 -3.72 2.28 -3.24
C ASN A 806 -4.19 3.56 -2.53
N GLY A 807 -3.48 4.04 -1.51
CA GLY A 807 -3.85 5.27 -0.79
C GLY A 807 -5.21 5.18 -0.06
N MET A 808 -5.98 6.27 -0.04
CA MET A 808 -7.29 6.33 0.59
C MET A 808 -8.36 6.96 -0.30
N PHE A 809 -9.62 6.60 -0.05
CA PHE A 809 -10.77 7.05 -0.82
C PHE A 809 -11.91 7.46 0.09
N GLU A 810 -12.80 8.31 -0.39
CA GLU A 810 -14.02 8.73 0.29
C GLU A 810 -15.24 8.49 -0.60
N THR A 811 -16.36 8.14 0.02
CA THR A 811 -17.68 8.20 -0.61
C THR A 811 -18.71 8.84 0.32
N THR A 812 -19.78 9.36 -0.25
CA THR A 812 -20.98 9.78 0.49
C THR A 812 -22.00 8.65 0.41
N ILE A 813 -22.48 8.18 1.56
CA ILE A 813 -23.56 7.21 1.62
C ILE A 813 -24.87 7.95 1.36
N GLU A 814 -25.60 7.46 0.36
CA GLU A 814 -26.91 7.97 -0.04
C GLU A 814 -27.95 6.87 0.06
N GLU A 815 -29.21 7.25 0.27
CA GLU A 815 -30.33 6.30 0.15
C GLU A 815 -30.41 5.81 -1.30
N THR A 816 -30.61 4.51 -1.45
CA THR A 816 -30.89 3.94 -2.76
C THR A 816 -32.26 4.43 -3.20
N LEU A 817 -32.31 5.36 -4.18
CA LEU A 817 -33.54 5.73 -4.90
C LEU A 817 -34.00 4.56 -5.78
N SER A 818 -34.41 3.44 -5.17
CA SER A 818 -35.01 2.34 -5.90
C SER A 818 -36.52 2.60 -6.04
N VAL A 819 -37.01 2.67 -7.28
CA VAL A 819 -38.38 2.21 -7.53
C VAL A 819 -38.32 0.70 -7.43
N SER A 820 -38.85 0.16 -6.33
CA SER A 820 -39.11 -1.27 -6.21
C SER A 820 -39.87 -1.72 -7.46
N SER A 821 -39.27 -2.65 -8.22
CA SER A 821 -39.70 -3.25 -9.50
C SER A 821 -39.20 -2.60 -10.81
N PHE A 822 -37.96 -2.92 -11.20
CA PHE A 822 -37.73 -3.34 -12.58
C PHE A 822 -38.15 -4.80 -12.68
N ASN A 823 -39.45 -5.04 -12.88
CA ASN A 823 -39.91 -6.36 -13.27
C ASN A 823 -39.65 -6.53 -14.78
N ASP A 824 -38.96 -7.60 -15.17
CA ASP A 824 -38.73 -7.97 -16.57
C ASP A 824 -39.75 -9.02 -17.04
N ASP A 825 -40.99 -8.89 -16.55
CA ASP A 825 -42.05 -9.89 -16.72
C ASP A 825 -42.54 -9.97 -18.18
N LEU A 826 -42.31 -8.92 -18.99
CA LEU A 826 -42.81 -8.80 -20.36
C LEU A 826 -41.77 -9.15 -21.44
N LYS A 827 -40.47 -9.28 -21.10
CA LYS A 827 -39.37 -9.42 -22.07
C LYS A 827 -39.54 -8.47 -23.28
N LEU A 828 -39.74 -7.20 -22.98
CA LEU A 828 -40.07 -6.15 -23.93
C LEU A 828 -38.80 -5.53 -24.53
N SER A 829 -38.73 -5.47 -25.85
CA SER A 829 -37.74 -4.71 -26.62
C SER A 829 -38.41 -3.52 -27.31
N ILE A 830 -37.71 -2.39 -27.37
CA ILE A 830 -38.16 -1.18 -28.07
C ILE A 830 -37.21 -0.79 -29.20
N TYR A 831 -37.74 -0.27 -30.31
CA TYR A 831 -36.93 0.23 -31.41
C TYR A 831 -37.70 1.28 -32.25
N PRO A 832 -37.03 2.22 -32.93
CA PRO A 832 -35.64 2.59 -32.69
C PRO A 832 -35.49 3.28 -31.33
N ASN A 833 -34.29 3.19 -30.75
CA ASN A 833 -33.88 3.94 -29.58
C ASN A 833 -32.41 4.34 -29.77
N PRO A 834 -32.08 5.61 -30.05
CA PRO A 834 -32.95 6.80 -29.99
C PRO A 834 -34.10 6.84 -30.99
N THR A 835 -35.13 7.64 -30.71
CA THR A 835 -36.32 7.81 -31.56
C THR A 835 -36.66 9.28 -31.81
N ALA A 836 -37.09 9.60 -33.03
CA ALA A 836 -37.59 10.93 -33.37
C ALA A 836 -39.11 11.06 -33.17
N ASN A 837 -39.91 10.09 -33.63
CA ASN A 837 -41.37 10.24 -33.70
C ASN A 837 -42.15 9.06 -33.13
N ASN A 838 -41.69 7.82 -33.31
CA ASN A 838 -42.42 6.63 -32.90
C ASN A 838 -41.47 5.58 -32.30
N ILE A 839 -41.95 4.89 -31.28
CA ILE A 839 -41.30 3.72 -30.67
C ILE A 839 -42.15 2.50 -31.01
N PHE A 840 -41.53 1.45 -31.54
CA PHE A 840 -42.14 0.14 -31.76
C PHE A 840 -41.79 -0.81 -30.62
N LEU A 841 -42.78 -1.55 -30.16
CA LEU A 841 -42.67 -2.49 -29.05
C LEU A 841 -42.70 -3.92 -29.60
N LYS A 842 -41.77 -4.75 -29.16
CA LYS A 842 -41.75 -6.19 -29.43
C LYS A 842 -41.64 -6.94 -28.12
N SER A 843 -42.56 -7.85 -27.85
CA SER A 843 -42.48 -8.77 -26.71
C SER A 843 -42.46 -10.22 -27.22
N SER A 844 -41.76 -11.09 -26.50
CA SER A 844 -41.79 -12.54 -26.74
C SER A 844 -42.87 -13.26 -25.92
N LEU A 845 -43.56 -12.54 -25.02
CA LEU A 845 -44.47 -13.10 -24.02
C LEU A 845 -45.92 -12.59 -24.16
N ILE A 846 -46.14 -11.41 -24.74
CA ILE A 846 -47.47 -10.85 -24.99
C ILE A 846 -47.66 -10.48 -26.46
N ASN A 847 -48.90 -10.62 -26.95
CA ASN A 847 -49.29 -10.05 -28.23
C ASN A 847 -49.49 -8.54 -28.06
N THR A 848 -48.65 -7.74 -28.69
CA THR A 848 -48.66 -6.27 -28.58
C THR A 848 -49.88 -5.61 -29.23
N ASN A 849 -50.80 -6.39 -29.79
CA ASN A 849 -52.11 -5.95 -30.28
C ASN A 849 -53.28 -6.18 -29.29
N ASP A 850 -53.00 -6.75 -28.10
CA ASP A 850 -53.99 -6.91 -27.02
C ASP A 850 -54.13 -5.61 -26.18
N ASP A 851 -54.93 -5.62 -25.10
CA ASP A 851 -55.12 -4.51 -24.16
C ASP A 851 -53.83 -4.20 -23.36
N VAL A 852 -52.86 -3.56 -24.01
CA VAL A 852 -51.59 -3.12 -23.44
C VAL A 852 -51.68 -1.62 -23.15
N THR A 853 -51.42 -1.22 -21.91
CA THR A 853 -51.34 0.19 -21.52
C THR A 853 -49.89 0.62 -21.34
N TYR A 854 -49.61 1.90 -21.55
CA TYR A 854 -48.30 2.49 -21.33
C TYR A 854 -48.39 3.83 -20.59
N GLU A 855 -47.33 4.16 -19.88
CA GLU A 855 -47.10 5.46 -19.25
C GLU A 855 -45.62 5.85 -19.38
N ILE A 856 -45.35 7.10 -19.73
CA ILE A 856 -44.02 7.65 -19.94
C ILE A 856 -43.76 8.70 -18.87
N TYR A 857 -42.63 8.60 -18.20
CA TYR A 857 -42.14 9.54 -17.21
C TYR A 857 -40.88 10.23 -17.70
N ASN A 858 -40.70 11.50 -17.37
CA ASN A 858 -39.39 12.14 -17.47
C ASN A 858 -38.48 11.69 -16.30
N LEU A 859 -37.18 12.02 -16.35
CA LEU A 859 -36.21 11.59 -15.33
C LEU A 859 -36.46 12.14 -13.93
N ILE A 860 -37.29 13.16 -13.77
CA ILE A 860 -37.71 13.69 -12.46
C ILE A 860 -38.99 13.02 -11.95
N GLY A 861 -39.45 11.93 -12.59
CA GLY A 861 -40.59 11.13 -12.15
C GLY A 861 -41.97 11.68 -12.52
N LYS A 862 -42.07 12.75 -13.32
CA LYS A 862 -43.35 13.31 -13.77
C LYS A 862 -43.87 12.51 -14.97
N SER A 863 -45.11 12.01 -14.89
CA SER A 863 -45.81 11.41 -16.03
C SER A 863 -46.05 12.47 -17.11
N VAL A 864 -45.50 12.23 -18.30
CA VAL A 864 -45.56 13.13 -19.46
C VAL A 864 -46.48 12.62 -20.56
N LYS A 865 -46.76 11.30 -20.61
CA LYS A 865 -47.66 10.71 -21.59
C LYS A 865 -48.18 9.37 -21.10
N LYS A 866 -49.45 9.03 -21.37
CA LYS A 866 -50.00 7.69 -21.13
C LYS A 866 -51.04 7.34 -22.18
N GLY A 867 -51.28 6.05 -22.39
CA GLY A 867 -52.29 5.60 -23.34
C GLY A 867 -52.39 4.09 -23.44
N GLN A 868 -53.21 3.63 -24.38
CA GLN A 868 -53.22 2.25 -24.84
C GLN A 868 -52.34 2.13 -26.08
N LEU A 869 -51.61 1.01 -26.16
CA LEU A 869 -50.81 0.65 -27.32
C LEU A 869 -51.73 0.38 -28.51
N LYS A 870 -51.38 0.91 -29.69
CA LYS A 870 -52.08 0.63 -30.95
C LYS A 870 -51.03 0.24 -31.98
N ASP A 871 -51.28 -0.84 -32.73
CA ASP A 871 -50.37 -1.36 -33.77
C ASP A 871 -48.92 -1.54 -33.29
N ALA A 872 -48.74 -1.98 -32.03
CA ALA A 872 -47.44 -2.12 -31.38
C ALA A 872 -46.54 -0.87 -31.38
N GLN A 873 -47.11 0.34 -31.49
CA GLN A 873 -46.36 1.58 -31.57
C GLN A 873 -46.84 2.66 -30.61
N ILE A 874 -45.90 3.52 -30.18
CA ILE A 874 -46.15 4.70 -29.36
C ILE A 874 -45.58 5.91 -30.07
N ASN A 875 -46.44 6.88 -30.39
CA ASN A 875 -46.00 8.16 -30.91
C ASN A 875 -45.40 9.00 -29.77
N VAL A 876 -44.17 9.48 -29.94
CA VAL A 876 -43.44 10.32 -28.99
C VAL A 876 -42.98 11.64 -29.61
N GLY A 877 -43.42 11.99 -30.82
CA GLY A 877 -43.01 13.21 -31.53
C GLY A 877 -43.28 14.51 -30.76
N ASN A 878 -44.28 14.50 -29.87
CA ASN A 878 -44.65 15.66 -29.05
C ASN A 878 -43.84 15.79 -27.74
N LEU A 879 -42.94 14.84 -27.45
CA LEU A 879 -42.03 14.95 -26.30
C LEU A 879 -40.81 15.80 -26.67
N THR A 880 -40.31 16.59 -25.73
CA THR A 880 -39.05 17.31 -25.91
C THR A 880 -37.87 16.33 -25.96
N ALA A 881 -36.80 16.70 -26.66
CA ALA A 881 -35.57 15.90 -26.68
C ALA A 881 -35.08 15.62 -25.25
N GLY A 882 -34.65 14.39 -24.99
CA GLY A 882 -34.23 13.95 -23.66
C GLY A 882 -34.48 12.47 -23.37
N ALA A 883 -34.11 12.03 -22.17
CA ALA A 883 -34.31 10.66 -21.72
C ALA A 883 -35.62 10.49 -20.94
N TYR A 884 -36.29 9.36 -21.16
CA TYR A 884 -37.58 9.03 -20.57
C TYR A 884 -37.63 7.58 -20.11
N ILE A 885 -38.53 7.29 -19.18
CA ILE A 885 -38.87 5.94 -18.72
C ILE A 885 -40.25 5.59 -19.26
N LEU A 886 -40.35 4.50 -20.02
CA LEU A 886 -41.59 3.93 -20.54
C LEU A 886 -41.99 2.72 -19.69
N ASN A 887 -43.09 2.83 -18.97
CA ASN A 887 -43.74 1.73 -18.28
C ASN A 887 -44.81 1.13 -19.18
N VAL A 888 -44.77 -0.18 -19.36
CA VAL A 888 -45.75 -0.95 -20.16
C VAL A 888 -46.40 -1.99 -19.27
N LYS A 889 -47.73 -2.11 -19.35
CA LYS A 889 -48.53 -3.04 -18.56
C LYS A 889 -49.52 -3.79 -19.44
N SER A 890 -49.58 -5.11 -19.26
CA SER A 890 -50.59 -5.98 -19.87
C SER A 890 -51.04 -7.00 -18.84
N ASN A 891 -52.33 -6.98 -18.47
CA ASN A 891 -52.86 -7.75 -17.33
C ASN A 891 -52.04 -7.52 -16.04
N ASP A 892 -51.52 -8.59 -15.43
CA ASP A 892 -50.68 -8.55 -14.22
C ASP A 892 -49.18 -8.35 -14.52
N LEU A 893 -48.78 -8.39 -15.80
CA LEU A 893 -47.40 -8.24 -16.22
C LEU A 893 -47.05 -6.76 -16.44
N LYS A 894 -45.88 -6.34 -15.98
CA LYS A 894 -45.37 -4.98 -16.14
C LYS A 894 -43.87 -4.98 -16.45
N GLN A 895 -43.43 -4.01 -17.23
CA GLN A 895 -42.02 -3.76 -17.48
C GLN A 895 -41.75 -2.29 -17.74
N SER A 896 -40.60 -1.82 -17.27
CA SER A 896 -40.13 -0.44 -17.45
C SER A 896 -38.88 -0.43 -18.33
N VAL A 897 -38.86 0.40 -19.38
CA VAL A 897 -37.76 0.49 -20.34
C VAL A 897 -37.37 1.96 -20.55
N LYS A 898 -36.07 2.27 -20.62
CA LYS A 898 -35.57 3.63 -20.89
C LYS A 898 -35.45 3.87 -22.39
N PHE A 899 -35.83 5.07 -22.86
CA PHE A 899 -35.58 5.51 -24.24
C PHE A 899 -35.10 6.96 -24.34
N ILE A 900 -34.46 7.28 -25.46
CA ILE A 900 -33.96 8.62 -25.82
C ILE A 900 -34.84 9.19 -26.94
N LYS A 901 -35.40 10.37 -26.69
CA LYS A 901 -36.08 11.21 -27.70
C LYS A 901 -35.06 12.18 -28.29
N GLU A 902 -34.92 12.18 -29.62
CA GLU A 902 -34.09 13.11 -30.38
C GLU A 902 -34.71 14.50 -30.52
#